data_AF-A0A7X2LRN2-F1
#
_entry.id   AF-A0A7X2LRN2-F1
#
_cell.length_a   1.000
_cell.length_b   1.000
_cell.length_c   1.000
_cell.angle_alpha   90.00
_cell.angle_beta   90.00
_cell.angle_gamma   90.00
#
_symmetry.space_group_name_H-M   'P 1'
#
loop_
_entity.id
_entity.type
_entity.pdbx_description
1 polymer ?
#
loop_
_entity_poly.entity_id
_entity_poly.type
_entity_poly.pdbx_seq_one_letter_code
_entity_poly.pdbx_strand_id
1 'polypeptide(L)'
;MLKNLFSAASYSESEKASITKILSFDEKEYLDKYPDVAEAGVNALDHFLELGMHEGRFPWSLADERESSVTNNNRTFTFAELIGFDSTFYSAKYPDVPSNQLHHFFRHGMAETRQPFNFHDNLVSEGLTWKAIENAGLEIERSLDQQLFIEIEQASGLINELLDVATNKRTHPKTYRNNFWLALAIGFLSRKEYGAATLCYNYFFNYFLPMPLLGNYSNGIYIAGKRRTLAEYTKQNAIPTRQLATARTVTVNDPVFLNRKNPPATPEVHELPRPIYTVLQDVNVIGGNSIIIAGPHDFIYDYIDADTERQSEFKGPSLLHVSNDSCSIKYCPTDIYVQEAFSLLHDHGHNYFHWMIEVLPRYLLARRNGLAKDVTLLIDEQIGRLQEDVLLQVAGKDVKLVKVPRNSSIRVGRLHCVTDLSVNTVHTLDLPLKSDILISPTAIELLREVGQPFNVSGISKFEKLHIVRHNVEFRRLSNRNVMRTMLANNGYWGFDPGSATFENQVRVFSNAKIVIAEAGAALANMVFCQPNSTICVLVNGYKNSNYYYIVEMADALGINLVFFECLRLVGTHALGVHDDMLVHVGLLEEKLAEIMAEKTRQADTAIGHLKAVAVSDTRKKTKKNNLSQKKVITLPVAIK
;
A
#
# COMPACT_ATOMS: atom_id res chain seq x y z
N MET A 1 7.91 -3.05 32.82
CA MET A 1 9.10 -3.55 33.53
C MET A 1 10.45 -3.14 32.90
N LEU A 2 10.53 -2.62 31.67
CA LEU A 2 11.83 -2.38 30.99
C LEU A 2 12.13 -0.90 30.61
N LYS A 3 11.46 0.08 31.25
CA LYS A 3 11.90 1.51 31.19
C LYS A 3 13.30 1.73 31.77
N ASN A 4 13.82 0.74 32.51
CA ASN A 4 15.07 0.78 33.27
C ASN A 4 16.20 0.06 32.53
N LEU A 5 16.32 0.20 31.21
CA LEU A 5 17.49 -0.33 30.47
C LEU A 5 18.30 0.77 29.77
N PHE A 6 17.74 1.98 29.61
CA PHE A 6 18.47 3.15 29.14
C PHE A 6 18.53 4.26 30.17
N SER A 7 17.89 4.07 31.33
CA SER A 7 18.27 4.90 32.45
C SER A 7 19.69 4.49 32.84
N ALA A 8 20.61 5.44 32.78
CA ALA A 8 21.94 5.36 33.34
C ALA A 8 21.96 4.74 34.74
N ALA A 9 20.90 4.93 35.52
CA ALA A 9 20.71 4.35 36.84
C ALA A 9 20.54 2.81 36.85
N SER A 10 20.49 2.17 35.68
CA SER A 10 20.26 0.72 35.52
C SER A 10 21.53 -0.05 35.15
N TYR A 11 22.62 0.66 34.84
CA TYR A 11 23.93 0.07 34.59
C TYR A 11 24.77 0.11 35.87
N SER A 12 25.43 -1.01 36.18
CA SER A 12 26.46 -1.03 37.21
C SER A 12 27.69 -0.21 36.77
N GLU A 13 28.47 0.29 37.74
CA GLU A 13 29.69 1.05 37.46
C GLU A 13 30.71 0.25 36.61
N SER A 14 30.74 -1.08 36.75
CA SER A 14 31.58 -1.95 35.92
C SER A 14 31.11 -2.02 34.45
N GLU A 15 29.80 -1.95 34.23
CA GLU A 15 29.22 -1.94 32.88
C GLU A 15 29.43 -0.57 32.24
N LYS A 16 29.21 0.52 32.99
CA LYS A 16 29.53 1.88 32.53
C LYS A 16 31.00 2.02 32.15
N ALA A 17 31.92 1.55 32.99
CA ALA A 17 33.36 1.55 32.68
C ALA A 17 33.70 0.74 31.42
N SER A 18 32.99 -0.37 31.19
CA SER A 18 33.15 -1.17 29.97
C SER A 18 32.61 -0.45 28.74
N ILE A 19 31.46 0.22 28.86
CA ILE A 19 30.83 1.02 27.80
C ILE A 19 31.71 2.22 27.43
N THR A 20 32.20 2.98 28.42
CA THR A 20 33.16 4.09 28.21
C THR A 20 34.38 3.62 27.44
N LYS A 21 34.93 2.46 27.82
CA LYS A 21 36.11 1.88 27.17
C LYS A 21 35.83 1.36 25.76
N ILE A 22 34.65 0.79 25.51
CA ILE A 22 34.24 0.29 24.19
C ILE A 22 34.00 1.45 23.21
N LEU A 23 33.41 2.54 23.70
CA LEU A 23 33.08 3.72 22.91
C LEU A 23 34.25 4.69 22.77
N SER A 24 35.38 4.45 23.46
CA SER A 24 36.46 5.43 23.64
C SER A 24 35.91 6.80 24.05
N PHE A 25 34.92 6.80 24.95
CA PHE A 25 34.18 8.00 25.31
C PHE A 25 35.04 8.93 26.18
N ASP A 26 35.47 10.06 25.63
CA ASP A 26 36.14 11.12 26.38
C ASP A 26 35.10 12.11 26.91
N GLU A 27 34.85 12.02 28.22
CA GLU A 27 33.90 12.90 28.91
C GLU A 27 34.28 14.38 28.78
N LYS A 28 35.57 14.70 28.83
CA LYS A 28 36.04 16.09 28.74
C LYS A 28 35.79 16.63 27.34
N GLU A 29 36.11 15.86 26.31
CA GLU A 29 35.85 16.25 24.92
C GLU A 29 34.36 16.42 24.64
N TYR A 30 33.52 15.53 25.16
CA TYR A 30 32.06 15.62 25.01
C TYR A 30 31.49 16.89 25.64
N LEU A 31 31.94 17.22 26.86
CA LEU A 31 31.48 18.41 27.59
C LEU A 31 32.02 19.71 26.99
N ASP A 32 33.27 19.71 26.50
CA ASP A 32 33.86 20.85 25.78
C ASP A 32 33.10 21.12 24.46
N LYS A 33 32.63 20.05 23.80
CA LYS A 33 31.86 20.13 22.55
C LYS A 33 30.39 20.50 22.75
N TYR A 34 29.80 20.18 23.90
CA TYR A 34 28.41 20.46 24.23
C TYR A 34 28.32 21.26 25.56
N PRO A 35 28.59 22.58 25.51
CA PRO A 35 28.69 23.41 26.71
C PRO A 35 27.40 23.47 27.54
N ASP A 36 26.24 23.29 26.92
CA ASP A 36 24.93 23.22 27.57
C ASP A 36 24.77 21.94 28.42
N VAL A 37 25.40 20.84 28.00
CA VAL A 37 25.46 19.60 28.80
C VAL A 37 26.41 19.79 29.99
N ALA A 38 27.53 20.50 29.77
CA ALA A 38 28.47 20.85 30.83
C ALA A 38 27.86 21.78 31.88
N GLU A 39 27.11 22.79 31.44
CA GLU A 39 26.39 23.74 32.32
C GLU A 39 25.26 23.05 33.09
N ALA A 40 24.61 22.04 32.50
CA ALA A 40 23.60 21.23 33.17
C ALA A 40 24.18 20.32 34.28
N GLY A 41 25.50 20.11 34.31
CA GLY A 41 26.19 19.35 35.36
C GLY A 41 25.81 17.86 35.43
N VAL A 42 25.23 17.31 34.36
CA VAL A 42 24.84 15.89 34.26
C VAL A 42 26.05 15.05 33.85
N ASN A 43 26.09 13.77 34.26
CA ASN A 43 27.17 12.87 33.84
C ASN A 43 27.19 12.74 32.31
N ALA A 44 28.35 12.95 31.69
CA ALA A 44 28.45 13.08 30.24
C ALA A 44 28.09 11.79 29.50
N LEU A 45 28.50 10.65 30.03
CA LEU A 45 28.19 9.34 29.46
C LEU A 45 26.70 9.05 29.61
N ASP A 46 26.14 9.31 30.80
CA ASP A 46 24.72 9.12 31.07
C ASP A 46 23.86 10.02 30.16
N HIS A 47 24.25 11.29 29.99
CA HIS A 47 23.60 12.20 29.06
C HIS A 47 23.71 11.70 27.61
N PHE A 48 24.89 11.26 27.18
CA PHE A 48 25.09 10.72 25.84
C PHE A 48 24.20 9.50 25.57
N LEU A 49 24.11 8.57 26.53
CA LEU A 49 23.32 7.34 26.46
C LEU A 49 21.81 7.59 26.56
N GLU A 50 21.37 8.59 27.34
CA GLU A 50 19.95 8.89 27.57
C GLU A 50 19.35 9.85 26.53
N LEU A 51 20.11 10.87 26.10
CA LEU A 51 19.59 12.03 25.35
C LEU A 51 20.48 12.43 24.17
N GLY A 52 21.80 12.44 24.35
CA GLY A 52 22.76 12.99 23.39
C GLY A 52 22.69 12.36 22.00
N MET A 53 22.58 11.03 21.91
CA MET A 53 22.42 10.35 20.62
C MET A 53 21.12 10.74 19.89
N HIS A 54 20.02 10.92 20.63
CA HIS A 54 18.73 11.32 20.06
C HIS A 54 18.76 12.75 19.51
N GLU A 55 19.58 13.61 20.13
CA GLU A 55 19.78 15.01 19.72
C GLU A 55 20.83 15.17 18.63
N GLY A 56 21.43 14.08 18.14
CA GLY A 56 22.50 14.12 17.14
C GLY A 56 23.85 14.61 17.70
N ARG A 57 24.05 14.48 19.02
CA ARG A 57 25.27 14.86 19.73
C ARG A 57 26.16 13.65 19.95
N PHE A 58 27.33 13.66 19.32
CA PHE A 58 28.27 12.53 19.31
C PHE A 58 29.61 12.89 19.96
N PRO A 59 30.21 11.98 20.73
CA PRO A 59 31.45 12.21 21.46
C PRO A 59 32.70 12.23 20.59
N TRP A 60 32.59 11.86 19.32
CA TRP A 60 33.69 11.97 18.35
C TRP A 60 33.42 13.09 17.34
N SER A 61 34.50 13.71 16.87
CA SER A 61 34.51 14.51 15.64
C SER A 61 34.23 13.61 14.44
N LEU A 62 33.09 13.79 13.76
CA LEU A 62 32.78 13.11 12.49
C LEU A 62 33.70 13.56 11.35
N ALA A 63 34.54 14.59 11.55
CA ALA A 63 35.50 15.06 10.56
C ALA A 63 36.79 14.23 10.55
N ASP A 64 37.06 13.46 11.61
CA ASP A 64 38.23 12.59 11.72
C ASP A 64 37.83 11.12 11.53
N GLU A 65 37.32 10.81 10.34
CA GLU A 65 36.98 9.44 9.89
C GLU A 65 38.17 8.45 9.93
N ARG A 66 39.38 8.88 10.32
CA ARG A 66 40.61 8.08 10.24
C ARG A 66 41.11 7.49 11.55
N GLU A 67 40.62 7.89 12.73
CA GLU A 67 41.29 7.52 14.00
C GLU A 67 40.41 6.87 15.08
N SER A 68 39.09 6.76 14.90
CA SER A 68 38.26 5.95 15.81
C SER A 68 38.40 4.48 15.46
N SER A 69 39.47 3.87 15.97
CA SER A 69 39.77 2.46 15.80
C SER A 69 39.96 1.76 17.14
N VAL A 70 39.28 0.63 17.32
CA VAL A 70 39.33 -0.16 18.56
C VAL A 70 40.33 -1.28 18.35
N THR A 71 41.35 -1.38 19.21
CA THR A 71 42.34 -2.46 19.12
C THR A 71 42.02 -3.56 20.14
N ASN A 72 41.80 -4.79 19.66
CA ASN A 72 41.59 -5.97 20.50
C ASN A 72 42.47 -7.12 19.99
N ASN A 73 43.25 -7.74 20.88
CA ASN A 73 44.15 -8.86 20.58
C ASN A 73 45.01 -8.64 19.31
N ASN A 74 45.74 -7.53 19.26
CA ASN A 74 46.64 -7.12 18.16
C ASN A 74 45.96 -6.81 16.81
N ARG A 75 44.64 -6.61 16.79
CA ARG A 75 43.94 -6.13 15.60
C ARG A 75 43.19 -4.85 15.89
N THR A 76 43.44 -3.85 15.06
CA THR A 76 42.77 -2.54 15.06
C THR A 76 41.56 -2.61 14.13
N PHE A 77 40.38 -2.25 14.64
CA PHE A 77 39.10 -2.25 13.92
C PHE A 77 38.63 -0.81 13.75
N THR A 78 38.38 -0.38 12.52
CA THR A 78 37.77 0.93 12.22
C THR A 78 36.29 0.95 12.60
N PHE A 79 35.72 2.13 12.85
CA PHE A 79 34.30 2.28 13.13
C PHE A 79 33.39 1.73 12.00
N ALA A 80 33.79 1.90 10.74
CA ALA A 80 33.12 1.30 9.59
C ALA A 80 33.08 -0.24 9.67
N GLU A 81 34.17 -0.87 10.11
CA GLU A 81 34.25 -2.32 10.33
C GLU A 81 33.40 -2.79 11.53
N LEU A 82 33.19 -1.96 12.55
CA LEU A 82 32.40 -2.32 13.73
C LEU A 82 30.90 -2.41 13.44
N ILE A 83 30.39 -1.57 12.55
CA ILE A 83 28.97 -1.53 12.13
C ILE A 83 28.72 -2.28 10.81
N GLY A 84 29.76 -2.84 10.20
CA GLY A 84 29.69 -3.61 8.96
C GLY A 84 29.39 -2.78 7.71
N PHE A 85 29.75 -1.50 7.69
CA PHE A 85 29.51 -0.62 6.55
C PHE A 85 30.50 -0.88 5.41
N ASP A 86 29.99 -1.26 4.23
CA ASP A 86 30.78 -1.48 3.03
C ASP A 86 30.65 -0.26 2.11
N SER A 87 31.66 0.61 2.15
CA SER A 87 31.71 1.83 1.34
C SER A 87 31.78 1.55 -0.16
N THR A 88 32.31 0.39 -0.58
CA THR A 88 32.42 0.02 -1.99
C THR A 88 31.06 -0.37 -2.53
N PHE A 89 30.34 -1.23 -1.80
CA PHE A 89 28.94 -1.52 -2.10
C PHE A 89 28.07 -0.28 -2.02
N TYR A 90 28.22 0.53 -0.96
CA TYR A 90 27.35 1.68 -0.73
C TYR A 90 27.50 2.70 -1.86
N SER A 91 28.73 2.96 -2.30
CA SER A 91 29.01 3.84 -3.46
C SER A 91 28.47 3.25 -4.78
N ALA A 92 28.62 1.94 -4.98
CA ALA A 92 28.12 1.27 -6.18
C ALA A 92 26.58 1.21 -6.25
N LYS A 93 25.92 1.01 -5.12
CA LYS A 93 24.45 0.93 -5.00
C LYS A 93 23.78 2.29 -4.94
N TYR A 94 24.44 3.27 -4.33
CA TYR A 94 23.95 4.64 -4.13
C TYR A 94 24.90 5.65 -4.80
N PRO A 95 24.92 5.69 -6.15
CA PRO A 95 25.81 6.56 -6.90
C PRO A 95 25.53 8.06 -6.69
N ASP A 96 24.38 8.40 -6.11
CA ASP A 96 24.02 9.75 -5.65
C ASP A 96 24.80 10.21 -4.40
N VAL A 97 25.57 9.31 -3.76
CA VAL A 97 26.43 9.59 -2.61
C VAL A 97 27.91 9.35 -2.96
N PRO A 98 28.55 10.28 -3.68
CA PRO A 98 29.88 10.06 -4.26
C PRO A 98 31.03 10.08 -3.24
N SER A 99 30.81 10.61 -2.03
CA SER A 99 31.82 10.69 -0.96
C SER A 99 31.17 10.68 0.43
N ASN A 100 31.99 10.46 1.47
CA ASN A 100 31.58 10.42 2.88
C ASN A 100 30.38 9.48 3.11
N GLN A 101 30.39 8.31 2.47
CA GLN A 101 29.26 7.38 2.41
C GLN A 101 28.78 6.97 3.80
N LEU A 102 29.72 6.76 4.72
CA LEU A 102 29.40 6.37 6.09
C LEU A 102 28.69 7.49 6.84
N HIS A 103 29.21 8.72 6.73
CA HIS A 103 28.58 9.91 7.31
C HIS A 103 27.19 10.15 6.72
N HIS A 104 27.03 10.02 5.40
CA HIS A 104 25.73 10.11 4.75
C HIS A 104 24.77 9.04 5.27
N PHE A 105 25.23 7.79 5.41
CA PHE A 105 24.40 6.70 5.93
C PHE A 105 23.81 7.03 7.29
N PHE A 106 24.59 7.58 8.22
CA PHE A 106 24.09 7.97 9.54
C PHE A 106 23.14 9.17 9.52
N ARG A 107 23.45 10.22 8.74
CA ARG A 107 22.65 11.45 8.71
C ARG A 107 21.34 11.32 7.94
N HIS A 108 21.34 10.49 6.89
CA HIS A 108 20.26 10.44 5.90
C HIS A 108 19.92 9.00 5.52
N GLY A 109 20.93 8.15 5.24
CA GLY A 109 20.71 6.79 4.73
C GLY A 109 19.89 5.89 5.65
N MET A 110 20.00 6.00 6.97
CA MET A 110 19.19 5.25 7.94
C MET A 110 17.71 5.62 7.87
N ALA A 111 17.40 6.92 7.80
CA ALA A 111 16.02 7.40 7.65
C ALA A 111 15.45 7.05 6.27
N GLU A 112 16.30 6.99 5.25
CA GLU A 112 15.97 6.63 3.88
C GLU A 112 15.99 5.12 3.62
N THR A 113 16.21 4.29 4.65
CA THR A 113 16.27 2.81 4.57
C THR A 113 17.33 2.25 3.61
N ARG A 114 18.40 3.01 3.36
CA ARG A 114 19.52 2.57 2.52
C ARG A 114 20.30 1.44 3.18
N GLN A 115 20.81 0.53 2.36
CA GLN A 115 21.52 -0.67 2.81
C GLN A 115 23.01 -0.36 3.00
N PRO A 116 23.60 -0.59 4.18
CA PRO A 116 24.99 -0.25 4.42
C PRO A 116 26.02 -1.21 3.77
N PHE A 117 25.60 -2.34 3.17
CA PHE A 117 26.49 -3.36 2.58
C PHE A 117 25.75 -4.35 1.66
N ASN A 118 26.49 -5.13 0.87
CA ASN A 118 25.94 -6.17 -0.01
C ASN A 118 25.53 -7.42 0.79
N PHE A 119 24.25 -7.80 0.70
CA PHE A 119 23.75 -8.99 1.38
C PHE A 119 24.28 -10.32 0.81
N HIS A 120 24.63 -10.36 -0.49
CA HIS A 120 25.12 -11.60 -1.13
C HIS A 120 26.58 -11.93 -0.80
N ASP A 121 27.42 -10.93 -0.52
CA ASP A 121 28.84 -11.15 -0.20
C ASP A 121 29.04 -11.82 1.18
N ASN A 122 28.04 -11.75 2.08
CA ASN A 122 28.03 -12.50 3.35
C ASN A 122 27.57 -13.96 3.20
N LEU A 123 26.92 -14.33 2.09
CA LEU A 123 26.42 -15.69 1.84
C LEU A 123 27.49 -16.64 1.29
N VAL A 124 28.63 -16.13 0.83
CA VAL A 124 29.75 -16.94 0.29
C VAL A 124 30.41 -17.85 1.37
N SER A 125 30.02 -17.72 2.64
CA SER A 125 30.42 -18.63 3.73
C SER A 125 29.40 -19.74 4.05
N GLU A 126 28.50 -20.05 3.11
CA GLU A 126 27.42 -21.05 3.20
C GLU A 126 27.89 -22.40 3.79
N GLY A 127 29.09 -22.87 3.43
CA GLY A 127 29.62 -24.17 3.86
C GLY A 127 29.91 -24.32 5.36
N LEU A 128 30.05 -23.24 6.12
CA LEU A 128 30.31 -23.28 7.57
C LEU A 128 29.01 -23.42 8.38
N THR A 129 27.95 -22.77 7.93
CA THR A 129 26.60 -22.85 8.52
C THR A 129 26.05 -24.26 8.41
N TRP A 130 26.17 -24.87 7.23
CA TRP A 130 25.71 -26.23 6.97
C TRP A 130 26.43 -27.27 7.84
N LYS A 131 27.73 -27.08 8.03
CA LYS A 131 28.58 -27.96 8.83
C LYS A 131 28.41 -27.76 10.35
N ALA A 132 27.84 -26.64 10.80
CA ALA A 132 27.53 -26.42 12.22
C ALA A 132 26.25 -27.18 12.62
N ILE A 133 25.24 -27.17 11.74
CA ILE A 133 23.95 -27.85 11.93
C ILE A 133 24.11 -29.38 11.97
N GLU A 134 24.83 -29.97 11.01
CA GLU A 134 25.11 -31.42 10.98
C GLU A 134 25.83 -31.93 12.24
N ASN A 135 26.77 -31.14 12.75
CA ASN A 135 27.62 -31.54 13.87
C ASN A 135 27.00 -31.27 15.25
N ALA A 136 25.87 -30.57 15.31
CA ALA A 136 25.09 -30.39 16.54
C ALA A 136 24.13 -31.56 16.81
N GLY A 137 24.12 -32.60 15.96
CA GLY A 137 23.30 -33.80 16.16
C GLY A 137 21.80 -33.57 16.07
N LEU A 138 21.36 -32.46 15.48
CA LEU A 138 19.95 -32.14 15.27
C LEU A 138 19.36 -33.02 14.15
N GLU A 139 18.98 -34.26 14.49
CA GLU A 139 18.01 -35.03 13.71
C GLU A 139 16.59 -34.57 14.11
N ILE A 140 15.89 -33.94 13.17
CA ILE A 140 14.54 -33.40 13.40
C ILE A 140 13.53 -34.55 13.36
N GLU A 141 13.31 -35.20 14.51
CA GLU A 141 12.37 -36.32 14.61
C GLU A 141 10.90 -35.93 14.90
N ARG A 142 10.57 -34.66 15.23
CA ARG A 142 9.17 -34.17 15.42
C ARG A 142 8.96 -32.69 15.07
N SER A 143 7.70 -32.30 14.83
CA SER A 143 7.28 -30.95 14.36
C SER A 143 7.36 -29.86 15.44
N LEU A 144 8.02 -28.75 15.10
CA LEU A 144 8.14 -27.51 15.90
C LEU A 144 6.80 -26.78 16.14
N ASP A 145 5.70 -27.22 15.53
CA ASP A 145 4.36 -26.64 15.69
C ASP A 145 3.86 -26.66 17.15
N GLN A 146 4.42 -27.54 17.99
CA GLN A 146 4.13 -27.59 19.44
C GLN A 146 5.02 -26.65 20.28
N GLN A 147 5.92 -25.88 19.65
CA GLN A 147 6.92 -25.04 20.32
C GLN A 147 6.68 -23.52 20.11
N LEU A 148 5.56 -23.14 19.51
CA LEU A 148 5.19 -21.73 19.27
C LEU A 148 4.80 -20.94 20.53
N PHE A 149 4.75 -21.60 21.69
CA PHE A 149 4.53 -20.99 23.01
C PHE A 149 5.68 -21.32 23.96
N ILE A 150 6.93 -21.10 23.54
CA ILE A 150 8.05 -21.13 24.49
C ILE A 150 7.91 -19.91 25.40
N GLU A 151 7.49 -20.14 26.64
CA GLU A 151 7.84 -19.24 27.74
C GLU A 151 9.37 -19.14 27.79
N ILE A 152 9.85 -17.90 27.85
CA ILE A 152 11.26 -17.49 27.68
C ILE A 152 12.24 -18.21 28.64
N GLU A 153 11.76 -18.93 29.65
CA GLU A 153 12.59 -19.71 30.57
C GLU A 153 13.40 -20.83 29.90
N GLN A 154 12.92 -21.46 28.82
CA GLN A 154 13.62 -22.58 28.16
C GLN A 154 14.44 -22.19 26.92
N ALA A 155 14.37 -20.95 26.44
CA ALA A 155 15.19 -20.47 25.32
C ALA A 155 16.70 -20.49 25.64
N SER A 156 17.03 -20.34 26.93
CA SER A 156 18.40 -20.32 27.45
C SER A 156 19.20 -21.58 27.11
N GLY A 157 18.59 -22.77 27.17
CA GLY A 157 19.27 -24.04 26.89
C GLY A 157 19.70 -24.19 25.43
N LEU A 158 18.76 -23.98 24.50
CA LEU A 158 19.03 -24.02 23.05
C LEU A 158 19.99 -22.91 22.61
N ILE A 159 19.85 -21.71 23.20
CA ILE A 159 20.75 -20.58 22.94
C ILE A 159 22.17 -20.90 23.44
N ASN A 160 22.31 -21.48 24.63
CA ASN A 160 23.61 -21.86 25.17
C ASN A 160 24.27 -22.97 24.35
N GLU A 161 23.50 -23.95 23.86
CA GLU A 161 24.01 -25.03 23.02
C GLU A 161 24.48 -24.52 21.63
N LEU A 162 23.72 -23.61 21.01
CA LEU A 162 24.11 -22.93 19.76
C LEU A 162 25.34 -22.03 19.96
N LEU A 163 25.45 -21.35 21.11
CA LEU A 163 26.61 -20.55 21.49
C LEU A 163 27.83 -21.43 21.80
N ASP A 164 27.64 -22.59 22.42
CA ASP A 164 28.72 -23.55 22.74
C ASP A 164 29.27 -24.23 21.49
N VAL A 165 28.42 -24.63 20.54
CA VAL A 165 28.87 -25.18 19.25
C VAL A 165 29.68 -24.13 18.47
N ALA A 166 29.25 -22.87 18.48
CA ALA A 166 29.97 -21.76 17.85
C ALA A 166 31.31 -21.42 18.55
N THR A 167 31.37 -21.63 19.87
CA THR A 167 32.57 -21.35 20.69
C THR A 167 33.60 -22.48 20.58
N ASN A 168 33.16 -23.74 20.69
CA ASN A 168 34.02 -24.92 20.69
C ASN A 168 34.72 -25.20 19.36
N LYS A 169 34.15 -24.76 18.23
CA LYS A 169 34.77 -24.92 16.89
C LYS A 169 35.78 -23.83 16.52
N ARG A 170 36.11 -22.89 17.44
CA ARG A 170 36.97 -21.73 17.18
C ARG A 170 36.55 -20.91 15.96
N THR A 171 35.29 -20.98 15.59
CA THR A 171 34.65 -20.07 14.64
C THR A 171 34.37 -18.76 15.38
N HIS A 172 35.42 -18.06 15.82
CA HIS A 172 35.28 -16.78 16.50
C HIS A 172 34.78 -15.74 15.49
N PRO A 173 33.51 -15.33 15.56
CA PRO A 173 32.93 -14.44 14.57
C PRO A 173 33.35 -13.01 14.91
N LYS A 174 33.99 -12.34 13.94
CA LYS A 174 34.07 -10.87 13.93
C LYS A 174 32.65 -10.29 13.92
N THR A 175 32.52 -8.99 14.21
CA THR A 175 31.31 -8.14 14.33
C THR A 175 30.31 -8.12 13.14
N TYR A 176 30.25 -9.17 12.32
CA TYR A 176 29.20 -9.45 11.33
C TYR A 176 27.85 -9.89 11.96
N ARG A 177 27.67 -9.75 13.29
CA ARG A 177 26.67 -10.49 14.09
C ARG A 177 25.21 -10.06 13.94
N ASN A 178 24.91 -8.93 13.32
CA ASN A 178 23.53 -8.57 13.01
C ASN A 178 23.05 -9.35 11.77
N ASN A 179 23.86 -9.37 10.70
CA ASN A 179 23.45 -9.97 9.44
C ASN A 179 23.44 -11.51 9.46
N PHE A 180 24.15 -12.14 10.39
CA PHE A 180 24.14 -13.60 10.54
C PHE A 180 22.74 -14.14 10.86
N TRP A 181 22.06 -13.57 11.86
CA TRP A 181 20.72 -14.04 12.24
C TRP A 181 19.67 -13.71 11.20
N LEU A 182 19.77 -12.56 10.54
CA LEU A 182 18.90 -12.23 9.42
C LEU A 182 19.16 -13.14 8.20
N ALA A 183 20.41 -13.42 7.86
CA ALA A 183 20.78 -14.32 6.78
C ALA A 183 20.37 -15.77 7.08
N LEU A 184 20.52 -16.22 8.33
CA LEU A 184 19.95 -17.49 8.80
C LEU A 184 18.43 -17.48 8.69
N ALA A 185 17.76 -16.42 9.12
CA ALA A 185 16.31 -16.31 9.04
C ALA A 185 15.82 -16.43 7.59
N ILE A 186 16.46 -15.72 6.65
CA ILE A 186 16.17 -15.78 5.22
C ILE A 186 16.50 -17.16 4.64
N GLY A 187 17.64 -17.75 5.03
CA GLY A 187 18.07 -19.07 4.58
C GLY A 187 17.20 -20.21 5.13
N PHE A 188 16.68 -20.11 6.35
CA PHE A 188 15.70 -21.03 6.89
C PHE A 188 14.33 -20.83 6.23
N LEU A 189 13.94 -19.58 5.96
CA LEU A 189 12.71 -19.25 5.25
C LEU A 189 12.70 -19.82 3.83
N SER A 190 13.80 -19.73 3.09
CA SER A 190 13.91 -20.29 1.73
C SER A 190 13.84 -21.82 1.71
N ARG A 191 14.20 -22.47 2.82
CA ARG A 191 14.11 -23.92 3.06
C ARG A 191 12.80 -24.36 3.73
N LYS A 192 11.89 -23.42 4.00
CA LYS A 192 10.60 -23.67 4.66
C LYS A 192 10.72 -24.15 6.11
N GLU A 193 11.84 -23.86 6.76
CA GLU A 193 12.10 -24.13 8.18
C GLU A 193 11.56 -22.97 9.04
N TYR A 194 10.23 -22.78 9.04
CA TYR A 194 9.58 -21.55 9.53
C TYR A 194 9.80 -21.25 11.02
N GLY A 195 9.86 -22.27 11.88
CA GLY A 195 10.14 -22.09 13.31
C GLY A 195 11.55 -21.53 13.56
N ALA A 196 12.55 -22.10 12.89
CA ALA A 196 13.93 -21.60 12.95
C ALA A 196 14.05 -20.19 12.35
N ALA A 197 13.40 -19.93 11.21
CA ALA A 197 13.35 -18.60 10.61
C ALA A 197 12.73 -17.56 11.56
N THR A 198 11.61 -17.91 12.19
CA THR A 198 10.90 -17.08 13.18
C THR A 198 11.77 -16.78 14.39
N LEU A 199 12.44 -17.79 14.95
CA LEU A 199 13.37 -17.61 16.08
C LEU A 199 14.51 -16.66 15.68
N CYS A 200 15.13 -16.88 14.52
CA CYS A 200 16.20 -16.02 14.03
C CYS A 200 15.73 -14.59 13.77
N TYR A 201 14.52 -14.37 13.23
CA TYR A 201 13.95 -13.04 13.05
C TYR A 201 13.69 -12.34 14.38
N ASN A 202 13.03 -13.01 15.34
CA ASN A 202 12.78 -12.43 16.66
C ASN A 202 14.10 -12.14 17.37
N TYR A 203 15.09 -13.04 17.28
CA TYR A 203 16.41 -12.82 17.88
C TYR A 203 17.14 -11.65 17.22
N PHE A 204 17.15 -11.57 15.88
CA PHE A 204 17.75 -10.46 15.16
C PHE A 204 17.12 -9.12 15.52
N PHE A 205 15.80 -9.01 15.38
CA PHE A 205 15.08 -7.74 15.51
C PHE A 205 14.79 -7.34 16.96
N ASN A 206 14.66 -8.30 17.88
CA ASN A 206 14.48 -7.98 19.29
C ASN A 206 15.83 -7.85 20.00
N TYR A 207 16.88 -8.61 19.64
CA TYR A 207 18.11 -8.65 20.43
C TYR A 207 19.32 -7.94 19.78
N PHE A 208 19.47 -7.94 18.44
CA PHE A 208 20.73 -7.53 17.77
C PHE A 208 20.67 -6.26 16.94
N LEU A 209 19.56 -5.98 16.25
CA LEU A 209 19.41 -4.72 15.54
C LEU A 209 19.47 -3.59 16.57
N PRO A 210 20.46 -2.67 16.51
CA PRO A 210 20.53 -1.59 17.47
C PRO A 210 19.26 -0.78 17.28
N MET A 211 18.47 -0.68 18.33
CA MET A 211 17.71 0.50 18.72
C MET A 211 16.51 0.08 19.58
N PRO A 212 16.71 0.04 20.90
CA PRO A 212 15.77 0.64 21.84
C PRO A 212 15.19 1.99 21.35
N LEU A 213 15.96 2.73 20.54
CA LEU A 213 15.56 3.95 19.84
C LEU A 213 14.52 3.76 18.69
N LEU A 214 14.14 2.54 18.30
CA LEU A 214 13.13 2.27 17.24
C LEU A 214 11.79 1.77 17.80
N GLY A 215 11.66 1.62 19.13
CA GLY A 215 10.45 1.06 19.75
C GLY A 215 10.17 -0.40 19.38
N ASN A 216 11.09 -1.10 18.69
CA ASN A 216 10.90 -2.47 18.22
C ASN A 216 10.68 -3.47 19.35
N TYR A 217 11.28 -3.26 20.52
CA TYR A 217 11.28 -4.20 21.64
C TYR A 217 9.90 -4.36 22.31
N SER A 218 8.98 -3.40 22.16
CA SER A 218 7.81 -3.34 23.04
C SER A 218 6.51 -3.88 22.47
N ASN A 219 6.35 -4.04 21.14
CA ASN A 219 5.02 -4.33 20.61
C ASN A 219 4.93 -5.37 19.48
N GLY A 220 6.00 -5.82 18.81
CA GLY A 220 5.88 -6.67 17.61
C GLY A 220 6.45 -8.08 17.75
N ILE A 221 5.68 -9.10 17.34
CA ILE A 221 6.15 -10.46 17.09
C ILE A 221 6.45 -10.62 15.60
N TYR A 222 7.55 -11.30 15.32
CA TYR A 222 7.92 -11.72 13.98
C TYR A 222 7.45 -13.16 13.78
N ILE A 223 6.79 -13.46 12.67
CA ILE A 223 6.45 -14.83 12.30
C ILE A 223 6.80 -15.09 10.83
N ALA A 224 7.13 -16.34 10.52
CA ALA A 224 7.38 -16.81 9.18
C ALA A 224 6.39 -17.93 8.83
N GLY A 225 6.06 -18.06 7.55
CA GLY A 225 5.07 -19.03 7.11
C GLY A 225 4.89 -19.08 5.61
N LYS A 226 4.10 -20.05 5.19
CA LYS A 226 3.70 -20.24 3.80
C LYS A 226 2.52 -19.35 3.46
N ARG A 227 2.70 -18.60 2.38
CA ARG A 227 1.71 -17.74 1.76
C ARG A 227 0.88 -18.54 0.76
N ARG A 228 -0.44 -18.38 0.79
CA ARG A 228 -1.39 -19.00 -0.15
C ARG A 228 -2.51 -18.03 -0.47
N THR A 229 -3.13 -18.20 -1.63
CA THR A 229 -4.42 -17.55 -1.91
C THR A 229 -5.50 -18.17 -1.02
N LEU A 230 -6.59 -17.44 -0.82
CA LEU A 230 -7.77 -17.97 -0.14
C LEU A 230 -8.33 -19.19 -0.87
N ALA A 231 -8.28 -19.20 -2.20
CA ALA A 231 -8.73 -20.33 -3.03
C ALA A 231 -7.88 -21.59 -2.79
N GLU A 232 -6.56 -21.46 -2.74
CA GLU A 232 -5.67 -22.58 -2.43
C GLU A 232 -5.86 -23.10 -1.00
N TYR A 233 -5.93 -22.19 -0.02
CA TYR A 233 -6.09 -22.55 1.39
C TYR A 233 -7.42 -23.28 1.63
N THR A 234 -8.52 -22.76 1.08
CA THR A 234 -9.85 -23.37 1.23
C THR A 234 -9.93 -24.73 0.55
N LYS A 235 -9.36 -24.87 -0.65
CA LYS A 235 -9.27 -26.15 -1.35
C LYS A 235 -8.46 -27.18 -0.56
N GLN A 236 -7.29 -26.78 -0.04
CA GLN A 236 -6.41 -27.66 0.73
C GLN A 236 -7.09 -28.17 2.01
N ASN A 237 -7.83 -27.31 2.70
CA ASN A 237 -8.47 -27.62 3.99
C ASN A 237 -9.95 -28.08 3.84
N ALA A 238 -10.41 -28.35 2.62
CA ALA A 238 -11.80 -28.72 2.33
C ALA A 238 -12.85 -27.75 2.93
N ILE A 239 -12.51 -26.46 3.01
CA ILE A 239 -13.41 -25.43 3.53
C ILE A 239 -14.43 -25.09 2.43
N PRO A 240 -15.74 -25.12 2.73
CA PRO A 240 -16.78 -24.80 1.76
C PRO A 240 -16.61 -23.38 1.20
N THR A 241 -16.60 -23.26 -0.12
CA THR A 241 -16.61 -21.97 -0.81
C THR A 241 -17.82 -21.88 -1.71
N ARG A 242 -18.27 -20.63 -1.92
CA ARG A 242 -19.28 -20.32 -2.92
C ARG A 242 -18.70 -19.32 -3.90
N GLN A 243 -18.59 -19.71 -5.17
CA GLN A 243 -18.23 -18.78 -6.23
C GLN A 243 -19.36 -17.77 -6.42
N LEU A 244 -19.01 -16.49 -6.47
CA LEU A 244 -19.95 -15.39 -6.65
C LEU A 244 -20.03 -15.03 -8.14
N ALA A 245 -21.24 -14.74 -8.62
CA ALA A 245 -21.45 -14.35 -10.01
C ALA A 245 -20.98 -12.91 -10.22
N THR A 246 -19.98 -12.75 -11.08
CA THR A 246 -19.41 -11.45 -11.49
C THR A 246 -19.07 -11.48 -12.98
N ALA A 247 -18.76 -10.30 -13.52
CA ALA A 247 -18.08 -10.18 -14.81
C ALA A 247 -16.82 -11.08 -14.83
N ARG A 248 -16.57 -11.71 -15.98
CA ARG A 248 -15.45 -12.66 -16.15
C ARG A 248 -14.26 -12.09 -16.90
N THR A 249 -14.51 -11.10 -17.74
CA THR A 249 -13.47 -10.46 -18.54
C THR A 249 -13.66 -8.95 -18.53
N VAL A 250 -12.58 -8.25 -18.81
CA VAL A 250 -12.56 -6.82 -19.08
C VAL A 250 -11.71 -6.55 -20.32
N THR A 251 -12.09 -5.54 -21.09
CA THR A 251 -11.30 -5.03 -22.21
C THR A 251 -10.58 -3.78 -21.76
N VAL A 252 -9.27 -3.74 -21.95
CA VAL A 252 -8.38 -2.66 -21.52
C VAL A 252 -7.89 -1.92 -22.74
N ASN A 253 -8.34 -0.67 -22.88
CA ASN A 253 -7.93 0.22 -23.96
C ASN A 253 -6.63 0.96 -23.62
N ASP A 254 -5.97 1.51 -24.64
CA ASP A 254 -4.80 2.36 -24.46
C ASP A 254 -5.21 3.75 -23.93
N PRO A 255 -4.47 4.32 -22.95
CA PRO A 255 -4.70 5.66 -22.45
C PRO A 255 -4.56 6.70 -23.58
N VAL A 256 -5.55 7.56 -23.72
CA VAL A 256 -5.58 8.60 -24.76
C VAL A 256 -5.11 9.93 -24.19
N PHE A 257 -4.09 10.53 -24.79
CA PHE A 257 -3.55 11.83 -24.41
C PHE A 257 -3.94 12.94 -25.39
N LEU A 258 -4.24 14.13 -24.87
CA LEU A 258 -4.66 15.30 -25.67
C LEU A 258 -3.51 16.04 -26.33
N ASN A 259 -2.31 15.98 -25.75
CA ASN A 259 -1.19 16.84 -26.09
C ASN A 259 0.09 16.08 -26.46
N ARG A 260 -0.05 14.79 -26.81
CA ARG A 260 1.01 13.99 -27.44
C ARG A 260 0.40 13.02 -28.45
N LYS A 261 1.25 12.46 -29.31
CA LYS A 261 0.82 11.46 -30.28
C LYS A 261 0.44 10.16 -29.57
N ASN A 262 -0.79 9.69 -29.77
CA ASN A 262 -1.23 8.40 -29.27
C ASN A 262 -0.74 7.28 -30.19
N PRO A 263 -0.26 6.15 -29.64
CA PRO A 263 0.00 4.96 -30.43
C PRO A 263 -1.33 4.43 -31.03
N PRO A 264 -1.27 3.58 -32.08
CA PRO A 264 -2.44 2.85 -32.54
C PRO A 264 -3.09 2.10 -31.38
N ALA A 265 -4.41 2.13 -31.30
CA ALA A 265 -5.14 1.40 -30.27
C ALA A 265 -4.95 -0.11 -30.44
N THR A 266 -4.64 -0.77 -29.33
CA THR A 266 -4.32 -2.19 -29.21
C THR A 266 -5.08 -2.78 -28.01
N PRO A 267 -6.42 -2.79 -28.02
CA PRO A 267 -7.20 -3.29 -26.87
C PRO A 267 -6.83 -4.74 -26.53
N GLU A 268 -6.69 -5.00 -25.23
CA GLU A 268 -6.42 -6.35 -24.71
C GLU A 268 -7.61 -6.82 -23.87
N VAL A 269 -7.89 -8.13 -23.91
CA VAL A 269 -8.94 -8.75 -23.09
C VAL A 269 -8.27 -9.58 -22.02
N HIS A 270 -8.60 -9.29 -20.76
CA HIS A 270 -8.06 -10.00 -19.60
C HIS A 270 -9.17 -10.70 -18.83
N GLU A 271 -8.84 -11.85 -18.24
CA GLU A 271 -9.71 -12.53 -17.28
C GLU A 271 -9.66 -11.81 -15.93
N LEU A 272 -10.82 -11.64 -15.32
CA LEU A 272 -10.94 -11.08 -13.97
C LEU A 272 -10.86 -12.19 -12.91
N PRO A 273 -10.47 -11.85 -11.67
CA PRO A 273 -10.61 -12.75 -10.54
C PRO A 273 -12.04 -13.26 -10.42
N ARG A 274 -12.20 -14.53 -10.03
CA ARG A 274 -13.52 -15.15 -9.78
C ARG A 274 -13.79 -15.12 -8.29
N PRO A 275 -14.56 -14.14 -7.76
CA PRO A 275 -14.60 -13.95 -6.32
C PRO A 275 -15.24 -15.13 -5.62
N ILE A 276 -14.61 -15.59 -4.56
CA ILE A 276 -15.16 -16.65 -3.70
C ILE A 276 -15.62 -16.05 -2.38
N TYR A 277 -16.76 -16.54 -1.90
CA TYR A 277 -17.24 -16.32 -0.53
C TYR A 277 -16.93 -17.55 0.32
N THR A 278 -16.35 -17.33 1.50
CA THR A 278 -16.06 -18.41 2.45
C THR A 278 -16.12 -17.89 3.89
N VAL A 279 -16.10 -18.82 4.85
CA VAL A 279 -16.02 -18.53 6.28
C VAL A 279 -14.85 -19.30 6.87
N LEU A 280 -13.83 -18.59 7.34
CA LEU A 280 -12.69 -19.16 8.04
C LEU A 280 -12.99 -19.25 9.54
N GLN A 281 -12.42 -20.25 10.21
CA GLN A 281 -12.57 -20.47 11.65
C GLN A 281 -11.27 -20.11 12.37
N ASP A 282 -11.39 -19.46 13.53
CA ASP A 282 -10.29 -19.21 14.48
C ASP A 282 -9.02 -18.63 13.85
N VAL A 283 -9.17 -17.52 13.13
CA VAL A 283 -8.06 -16.85 12.44
C VAL A 283 -7.65 -15.56 13.15
N ASN A 284 -6.43 -15.09 12.88
CA ASN A 284 -6.03 -13.74 13.23
C ASN A 284 -6.01 -12.87 11.97
N VAL A 285 -6.47 -11.63 12.11
CA VAL A 285 -6.35 -10.60 11.07
C VAL A 285 -5.56 -9.43 11.62
N ILE A 286 -4.82 -8.73 10.75
CA ILE A 286 -3.95 -7.63 11.17
C ILE A 286 -4.46 -6.31 10.56
N GLY A 287 -4.57 -5.26 11.37
CA GLY A 287 -4.97 -3.94 10.87
C GLY A 287 -3.95 -3.37 9.88
N GLY A 288 -4.42 -2.70 8.82
CA GLY A 288 -3.57 -2.11 7.79
C GLY A 288 -3.06 -3.07 6.72
N ASN A 289 -3.52 -4.31 6.67
CA ASN A 289 -3.18 -5.27 5.61
C ASN A 289 -4.33 -6.26 5.34
N SER A 290 -4.25 -6.97 4.21
CA SER A 290 -5.20 -8.03 3.84
C SER A 290 -4.78 -9.43 4.31
N ILE A 291 -3.68 -9.56 5.06
CA ILE A 291 -3.14 -10.84 5.50
C ILE A 291 -4.03 -11.45 6.58
N ILE A 292 -4.39 -12.72 6.40
CA ILE A 292 -5.08 -13.52 7.41
C ILE A 292 -4.16 -14.65 7.85
N ILE A 293 -3.90 -14.72 9.16
CA ILE A 293 -3.12 -15.80 9.78
C ILE A 293 -4.12 -16.89 10.19
N ALA A 294 -4.20 -17.97 9.42
CA ALA A 294 -5.12 -19.08 9.68
C ALA A 294 -4.48 -20.23 10.47
N GLY A 295 -3.17 -20.17 10.63
CA GLY A 295 -2.37 -21.08 11.47
C GLY A 295 -1.00 -20.44 11.72
N PRO A 296 -0.17 -21.06 12.57
CA PRO A 296 1.11 -20.46 12.96
C PRO A 296 2.05 -20.12 11.80
N HIS A 297 1.96 -20.91 10.73
CA HIS A 297 2.76 -20.78 9.52
C HIS A 297 1.91 -20.72 8.24
N ASP A 298 0.62 -20.42 8.36
CA ASP A 298 -0.30 -20.34 7.21
C ASP A 298 -0.86 -18.92 7.06
N PHE A 299 -0.36 -18.23 6.03
CA PHE A 299 -0.76 -16.87 5.70
C PHE A 299 -1.60 -16.88 4.43
N ILE A 300 -2.82 -16.41 4.54
CA ILE A 300 -3.71 -16.21 3.41
C ILE A 300 -3.52 -14.77 2.94
N TYR A 301 -3.12 -14.61 1.69
CA TYR A 301 -2.87 -13.31 1.06
C TYR A 301 -3.03 -13.44 -0.45
N ASP A 302 -4.06 -12.79 -1.01
CA ASP A 302 -4.46 -12.97 -2.42
C ASP A 302 -3.66 -12.10 -3.40
N TYR A 303 -2.89 -11.11 -2.94
CA TYR A 303 -1.91 -10.40 -3.75
C TYR A 303 -0.68 -11.29 -4.00
N ILE A 304 -0.85 -12.29 -4.86
CA ILE A 304 0.21 -13.18 -5.31
C ILE A 304 0.57 -12.80 -6.74
N ASP A 305 1.83 -12.41 -6.94
CA ASP A 305 2.40 -12.40 -8.28
C ASP A 305 2.37 -13.82 -8.84
N ALA A 306 1.65 -13.98 -9.94
CA ALA A 306 1.70 -15.19 -10.72
C ALA A 306 3.03 -15.21 -11.48
N ASP A 307 4.11 -15.69 -10.85
CA ASP A 307 5.37 -16.11 -11.49
C ASP A 307 5.81 -15.22 -12.68
N THR A 308 5.73 -13.90 -12.51
CA THR A 308 6.18 -12.94 -13.52
C THR A 308 7.66 -12.65 -13.29
N GLU A 309 8.43 -12.51 -14.37
CA GLU A 309 9.82 -11.98 -14.31
C GLU A 309 9.89 -10.59 -13.65
N ARG A 310 8.74 -9.93 -13.47
CA ARG A 310 8.54 -8.69 -12.73
C ARG A 310 8.07 -9.02 -11.32
N GLN A 311 8.90 -8.79 -10.32
CA GLN A 311 8.48 -8.84 -8.92
C GLN A 311 7.65 -7.59 -8.62
N SER A 312 6.43 -7.74 -8.09
CA SER A 312 5.65 -6.62 -7.59
C SER A 312 6.31 -6.03 -6.35
N GLU A 313 6.12 -4.72 -6.17
CA GLU A 313 6.51 -4.05 -4.95
C GLU A 313 5.57 -4.46 -3.80
N PHE A 314 6.15 -4.71 -2.63
CA PHE A 314 5.38 -5.07 -1.45
C PHE A 314 4.38 -3.97 -1.07
N LYS A 315 3.10 -4.34 -0.93
CA LYS A 315 2.02 -3.41 -0.59
C LYS A 315 1.80 -3.21 0.92
N GLY A 316 2.12 -4.24 1.71
CA GLY A 316 1.77 -4.30 3.13
C GLY A 316 2.91 -3.89 4.06
N PRO A 317 2.71 -2.97 5.02
CA PRO A 317 3.75 -2.52 5.94
C PRO A 317 4.24 -3.61 6.91
N SER A 318 3.49 -4.69 7.06
CA SER A 318 3.80 -5.81 7.94
C SER A 318 4.69 -6.86 7.28
N LEU A 319 4.83 -6.85 5.95
CA LEU A 319 5.60 -7.85 5.19
C LEU A 319 7.09 -7.46 5.20
N LEU A 320 7.95 -8.38 5.67
CA LEU A 320 9.39 -8.13 5.80
C LEU A 320 10.20 -8.74 4.67
N HIS A 321 9.85 -9.97 4.30
CA HIS A 321 10.55 -10.72 3.27
C HIS A 321 9.63 -11.73 2.60
N VAL A 322 9.86 -11.99 1.32
CA VAL A 322 9.20 -13.05 0.56
C VAL A 322 10.26 -13.90 -0.11
N SER A 323 10.14 -15.22 0.03
CA SER A 323 10.95 -16.22 -0.66
C SER A 323 10.01 -17.25 -1.26
N ASN A 324 9.86 -17.25 -2.59
CA ASN A 324 8.94 -18.14 -3.30
C ASN A 324 7.49 -18.03 -2.76
N ASP A 325 6.94 -19.14 -2.27
CA ASP A 325 5.63 -19.26 -1.63
C ASP A 325 5.64 -18.96 -0.12
N SER A 326 6.73 -18.44 0.43
CA SER A 326 6.90 -18.22 1.86
C SER A 326 7.20 -16.75 2.16
N CYS A 327 6.76 -16.27 3.31
CA CYS A 327 7.09 -14.92 3.75
C CYS A 327 7.27 -14.81 5.25
N SER A 328 7.83 -13.68 5.68
CA SER A 328 7.88 -13.27 7.07
C SER A 328 7.16 -11.94 7.27
N ILE A 329 6.48 -11.83 8.40
CA ILE A 329 5.72 -10.64 8.77
C ILE A 329 6.04 -10.20 10.19
N LYS A 330 5.80 -8.92 10.48
CA LYS A 330 5.82 -8.33 11.81
C LYS A 330 4.44 -7.78 12.16
N TYR A 331 3.92 -8.14 13.32
CA TYR A 331 2.68 -7.56 13.85
C TYR A 331 2.65 -7.59 15.38
N CYS A 332 1.72 -6.88 15.98
CA CYS A 332 1.54 -6.74 17.42
C CYS A 332 0.32 -7.56 17.85
N PRO A 333 0.47 -8.67 18.60
CA PRO A 333 -0.70 -9.41 19.07
C PRO A 333 -1.52 -8.56 20.05
N THR A 334 -2.84 -8.76 20.05
CA THR A 334 -3.74 -8.20 21.06
C THR A 334 -4.62 -9.29 21.67
N ASP A 335 -5.18 -9.03 22.84
CA ASP A 335 -6.15 -9.92 23.50
C ASP A 335 -7.59 -9.73 22.97
N ILE A 336 -7.77 -8.98 21.88
CA ILE A 336 -9.09 -8.70 21.32
C ILE A 336 -9.61 -9.94 20.58
N TYR A 337 -10.79 -10.39 20.99
CA TYR A 337 -11.51 -11.49 20.35
C TYR A 337 -12.87 -11.03 19.82
N VAL A 338 -13.17 -11.39 18.57
CA VAL A 338 -14.48 -11.17 17.94
C VAL A 338 -15.05 -12.51 17.52
N GLN A 339 -16.26 -12.85 18.01
CA GLN A 339 -16.87 -14.15 17.74
C GLN A 339 -17.14 -14.39 16.24
N GLU A 340 -17.71 -13.40 15.55
CA GLU A 340 -18.04 -13.47 14.13
C GLU A 340 -17.93 -12.09 13.50
N ALA A 341 -17.24 -12.00 12.37
CA ALA A 341 -16.99 -10.74 11.69
C ALA A 341 -16.82 -10.88 10.16
N PHE A 342 -17.00 -9.78 9.44
CA PHE A 342 -16.60 -9.61 8.04
C PHE A 342 -15.39 -8.68 7.97
N SER A 343 -14.34 -9.06 7.25
CA SER A 343 -13.14 -8.23 7.10
C SER A 343 -13.30 -7.20 5.98
N LEU A 344 -13.21 -5.92 6.31
CA LEU A 344 -12.96 -4.82 5.36
C LEU A 344 -11.48 -4.38 5.40
N LEU A 345 -10.60 -5.16 6.04
CA LEU A 345 -9.17 -4.85 6.08
C LEU A 345 -8.53 -5.05 4.71
N HIS A 346 -7.52 -4.23 4.43
CA HIS A 346 -6.83 -4.17 3.14
C HIS A 346 -5.56 -3.31 3.24
N ASP A 347 -4.52 -3.62 2.47
CA ASP A 347 -3.20 -2.96 2.50
C ASP A 347 -3.26 -1.44 2.27
N HIS A 348 -4.20 -1.01 1.43
CA HIS A 348 -4.46 0.41 1.16
C HIS A 348 -5.88 0.84 1.53
N GLY A 349 -6.55 0.12 2.44
CA GLY A 349 -7.97 0.35 2.76
C GLY A 349 -8.30 1.74 3.32
N HIS A 350 -7.31 2.48 3.80
CA HIS A 350 -7.45 3.87 4.22
C HIS A 350 -7.54 4.86 3.05
N ASN A 351 -7.00 4.52 1.89
CA ASN A 351 -7.03 5.38 0.72
C ASN A 351 -8.41 5.29 0.03
N TYR A 352 -9.04 6.43 -0.24
CA TYR A 352 -10.40 6.48 -0.79
C TYR A 352 -10.58 5.70 -2.09
N PHE A 353 -9.59 5.67 -2.99
CA PHE A 353 -9.70 4.94 -4.26
C PHE A 353 -9.74 3.43 -4.03
N HIS A 354 -8.75 2.91 -3.32
CA HIS A 354 -8.66 1.49 -2.95
C HIS A 354 -9.88 1.08 -2.12
N TRP A 355 -10.34 1.94 -1.22
CA TRP A 355 -11.54 1.66 -0.44
C TRP A 355 -12.79 1.53 -1.31
N MET A 356 -13.00 2.44 -2.26
CA MET A 356 -14.13 2.39 -3.17
C MET A 356 -14.07 1.20 -4.12
N ILE A 357 -12.89 0.85 -4.65
CA ILE A 357 -12.77 -0.13 -5.73
C ILE A 357 -12.47 -1.55 -5.23
N GLU A 358 -11.63 -1.72 -4.21
CA GLU A 358 -11.17 -3.02 -3.70
C GLU A 358 -11.88 -3.44 -2.40
N VAL A 359 -12.26 -2.50 -1.53
CA VAL A 359 -12.74 -2.82 -0.18
C VAL A 359 -14.27 -2.89 -0.09
N LEU A 360 -14.96 -1.78 -0.35
CA LEU A 360 -16.42 -1.70 -0.20
C LEU A 360 -17.17 -2.71 -1.09
N PRO A 361 -16.80 -2.94 -2.36
CA PRO A 361 -17.52 -3.86 -3.24
C PRO A 361 -17.54 -5.30 -2.74
N ARG A 362 -16.51 -5.75 -2.02
CA ARG A 362 -16.47 -7.08 -1.39
C ARG A 362 -17.61 -7.25 -0.37
N TYR A 363 -17.81 -6.25 0.47
CA TYR A 363 -18.91 -6.24 1.44
C TYR A 363 -20.27 -6.17 0.75
N LEU A 364 -20.44 -5.27 -0.23
CA LEU A 364 -21.69 -5.16 -0.98
C LEU A 364 -22.06 -6.48 -1.68
N LEU A 365 -21.06 -7.13 -2.29
CA LEU A 365 -21.24 -8.44 -2.92
C LEU A 365 -21.60 -9.52 -1.90
N ALA A 366 -20.93 -9.55 -0.74
CA ALA A 366 -21.27 -10.47 0.35
C ALA A 366 -22.70 -10.26 0.88
N ARG A 367 -23.12 -9.00 1.06
CA ARG A 367 -24.48 -8.61 1.48
C ARG A 367 -25.53 -9.08 0.48
N ARG A 368 -25.30 -8.88 -0.82
CA ARG A 368 -26.18 -9.36 -1.90
C ARG A 368 -26.32 -10.88 -1.91
N ASN A 369 -25.30 -11.58 -1.42
CA ASN A 369 -25.25 -13.03 -1.37
C ASN A 369 -25.52 -13.61 0.05
N GLY A 370 -26.19 -12.85 0.92
CA GLY A 370 -26.75 -13.39 2.17
C GLY A 370 -25.84 -13.34 3.40
N LEU A 371 -24.80 -12.50 3.40
CA LEU A 371 -24.15 -12.09 4.66
C LEU A 371 -25.23 -11.53 5.62
N ALA A 372 -25.09 -11.72 6.94
CA ALA A 372 -26.04 -11.21 7.94
C ALA A 372 -25.88 -9.68 8.13
N LYS A 373 -26.94 -8.98 8.58
CA LYS A 373 -26.92 -7.50 8.72
C LYS A 373 -26.21 -7.03 9.98
N ASP A 374 -26.28 -7.86 11.01
CA ASP A 374 -25.76 -7.67 12.36
C ASP A 374 -24.34 -8.22 12.56
N VAL A 375 -23.73 -8.73 11.48
CA VAL A 375 -22.33 -9.17 11.50
C VAL A 375 -21.42 -7.99 11.87
N THR A 376 -20.43 -8.25 12.72
CA THR A 376 -19.42 -7.24 13.08
C THR A 376 -18.54 -6.94 11.87
N LEU A 377 -18.24 -5.67 11.60
CA LEU A 377 -17.35 -5.26 10.52
C LEU A 377 -16.00 -4.85 11.09
N LEU A 378 -14.92 -5.45 10.59
CA LEU A 378 -13.56 -5.10 10.94
C LEU A 378 -13.06 -4.05 9.95
N ILE A 379 -12.71 -2.86 10.43
CA ILE A 379 -12.25 -1.73 9.62
C ILE A 379 -10.88 -1.26 10.08
N ASP A 380 -10.10 -0.66 9.18
CA ASP A 380 -8.83 -0.04 9.52
C ASP A 380 -9.04 1.11 10.53
N GLU A 381 -8.19 1.22 11.56
CA GLU A 381 -8.28 2.32 12.52
C GLU A 381 -8.14 3.72 11.87
N GLN A 382 -7.40 3.80 10.77
CA GLN A 382 -7.14 5.03 10.02
C GLN A 382 -8.11 5.20 8.84
N ILE A 383 -9.25 4.49 8.85
CA ILE A 383 -10.33 4.75 7.90
C ILE A 383 -10.73 6.23 7.95
N GLY A 384 -10.84 6.86 6.77
CA GLY A 384 -11.27 8.24 6.69
C GLY A 384 -12.76 8.40 7.05
N ARG A 385 -13.11 9.56 7.61
CA ARG A 385 -14.49 9.86 8.05
C ARG A 385 -15.52 9.62 6.95
N LEU A 386 -15.23 10.05 5.73
CA LEU A 386 -16.10 9.84 4.57
C LEU A 386 -16.36 8.35 4.30
N GLN A 387 -15.33 7.50 4.40
CA GLN A 387 -15.46 6.06 4.16
C GLN A 387 -16.30 5.40 5.25
N GLU A 388 -16.09 5.80 6.51
CA GLU A 388 -16.90 5.35 7.65
C GLU A 388 -18.37 5.79 7.50
N ASP A 389 -18.63 7.03 7.09
CA ASP A 389 -19.98 7.55 6.82
C ASP A 389 -20.70 6.74 5.72
N VAL A 390 -20.00 6.47 4.61
CA VAL A 390 -20.55 5.62 3.53
C VAL A 390 -20.83 4.22 4.03
N LEU A 391 -19.93 3.65 4.84
CA LEU A 391 -20.12 2.32 5.41
C LEU A 391 -21.37 2.26 6.29
N LEU A 392 -21.53 3.22 7.21
CA LEU A 392 -22.71 3.31 8.07
C LEU A 392 -24.00 3.48 7.25
N GLN A 393 -23.92 4.18 6.13
CA GLN A 393 -25.06 4.35 5.25
C GLN A 393 -25.49 3.04 4.56
N VAL A 394 -24.54 2.21 4.11
CA VAL A 394 -24.84 0.94 3.44
C VAL A 394 -25.09 -0.22 4.40
N ALA A 395 -24.45 -0.22 5.56
CA ALA A 395 -24.56 -1.27 6.56
C ALA A 395 -25.70 -1.04 7.55
N GLY A 396 -26.09 0.22 7.75
CA GLY A 396 -27.03 0.65 8.79
C GLY A 396 -26.31 1.23 10.01
N LYS A 397 -26.95 2.21 10.67
CA LYS A 397 -26.36 2.95 11.80
C LYS A 397 -26.07 2.08 13.03
N ASP A 398 -26.77 0.96 13.17
CA ASP A 398 -26.65 0.04 14.30
C ASP A 398 -25.61 -1.08 14.04
N VAL A 399 -24.86 -1.00 12.93
CA VAL A 399 -23.81 -1.98 12.63
C VAL A 399 -22.71 -1.93 13.69
N LYS A 400 -22.21 -3.10 14.08
CA LYS A 400 -21.09 -3.23 15.01
C LYS A 400 -19.79 -3.04 14.23
N LEU A 401 -19.03 -1.99 14.56
CA LEU A 401 -17.72 -1.71 13.98
C LEU A 401 -16.62 -2.00 14.99
N VAL A 402 -15.58 -2.69 14.54
CA VAL A 402 -14.32 -2.86 15.29
C VAL A 402 -13.20 -2.23 14.47
N LYS A 403 -12.65 -1.13 14.98
CA LYS A 403 -11.46 -0.49 14.42
C LYS A 403 -10.24 -1.29 14.83
N VAL A 404 -9.57 -1.90 13.85
CA VAL A 404 -8.40 -2.75 14.08
C VAL A 404 -7.14 -1.89 14.00
N PRO A 405 -6.33 -1.82 15.08
CA PRO A 405 -5.12 -1.00 15.07
C PRO A 405 -4.11 -1.47 14.04
N ARG A 406 -3.40 -0.54 13.40
CA ARG A 406 -2.44 -0.91 12.37
C ARG A 406 -1.29 -1.73 12.93
N ASN A 407 -0.85 -2.68 12.12
CA ASN A 407 0.15 -3.67 12.49
C ASN A 407 -0.22 -4.47 13.75
N SER A 408 -1.47 -4.48 14.18
CA SER A 408 -1.92 -5.22 15.35
C SER A 408 -2.91 -6.31 14.95
N SER A 409 -2.79 -7.50 15.53
CA SER A 409 -3.71 -8.59 15.25
C SER A 409 -4.88 -8.63 16.23
N ILE A 410 -6.02 -9.09 15.73
CA ILE A 410 -7.16 -9.50 16.55
C ILE A 410 -7.57 -10.91 16.16
N ARG A 411 -8.09 -11.67 17.13
CA ARG A 411 -8.57 -13.03 16.89
C ARG A 411 -10.04 -13.01 16.51
N VAL A 412 -10.41 -13.80 15.50
CA VAL A 412 -11.78 -13.89 14.99
C VAL A 412 -12.22 -15.35 14.96
N GLY A 413 -13.29 -15.68 15.69
CA GLY A 413 -13.83 -17.04 15.74
C GLY A 413 -14.38 -17.49 14.38
N ARG A 414 -15.19 -16.65 13.73
CA ARG A 414 -15.76 -16.88 12.40
C ARG A 414 -15.53 -15.66 11.51
N LEU A 415 -14.65 -15.77 10.53
CA LEU A 415 -14.32 -14.68 9.62
C LEU A 415 -14.95 -14.92 8.25
N HIS A 416 -15.89 -14.06 7.88
CA HIS A 416 -16.44 -14.01 6.53
C HIS A 416 -15.49 -13.27 5.60
N CYS A 417 -15.17 -13.90 4.47
CA CYS A 417 -14.25 -13.37 3.48
C CYS A 417 -14.86 -13.41 2.08
N VAL A 418 -14.60 -12.35 1.32
CA VAL A 418 -14.75 -12.31 -0.14
C VAL A 418 -13.40 -11.89 -0.71
N THR A 419 -12.89 -12.62 -1.70
CA THR A 419 -11.66 -12.23 -2.41
C THR A 419 -11.92 -10.98 -3.26
N ASP A 420 -10.86 -10.27 -3.63
CA ASP A 420 -11.00 -9.04 -4.40
C ASP A 420 -11.71 -9.26 -5.74
N LEU A 421 -12.42 -8.21 -6.17
CA LEU A 421 -13.09 -8.15 -7.46
C LEU A 421 -12.17 -7.54 -8.53
N SER A 422 -10.97 -7.09 -8.15
CA SER A 422 -10.05 -6.34 -9.00
C SER A 422 -8.64 -6.91 -8.86
N VAL A 423 -7.81 -6.66 -9.87
CA VAL A 423 -6.37 -6.87 -9.82
C VAL A 423 -5.70 -5.52 -9.68
N ASN A 424 -4.66 -5.45 -8.88
CA ASN A 424 -3.87 -4.26 -8.71
C ASN A 424 -2.46 -4.72 -8.35
N THR A 425 -1.54 -4.71 -9.31
CA THR A 425 -0.12 -4.98 -9.13
C THR A 425 0.64 -3.66 -9.25
N VAL A 426 1.68 -3.51 -8.43
CA VAL A 426 2.48 -2.28 -8.39
C VAL A 426 3.88 -2.58 -8.90
N HIS A 427 4.23 -1.97 -10.03
CA HIS A 427 5.53 -2.07 -10.67
C HIS A 427 6.02 -0.66 -11.03
N THR A 428 6.38 0.16 -10.05
CA THR A 428 6.77 1.57 -10.30
C THR A 428 8.13 1.70 -10.99
N LEU A 429 8.94 0.63 -10.95
CA LEU A 429 10.24 0.55 -11.61
C LEU A 429 10.18 0.02 -13.05
N ASP A 430 9.07 -0.61 -13.45
CA ASP A 430 8.88 -1.19 -14.78
C ASP A 430 7.86 -0.41 -15.62
N LEU A 431 7.81 -0.70 -16.91
CA LEU A 431 6.75 -0.17 -17.79
C LEU A 431 5.41 -0.86 -17.44
N PRO A 432 4.30 -0.12 -17.27
CA PRO A 432 3.03 -0.72 -16.89
C PRO A 432 2.47 -1.63 -17.98
N LEU A 433 1.84 -2.74 -17.56
CA LEU A 433 1.04 -3.62 -18.41
C LEU A 433 -0.45 -3.30 -18.27
N LYS A 434 -1.23 -3.67 -19.28
CA LYS A 434 -2.70 -3.60 -19.24
C LYS A 434 -3.30 -4.54 -18.20
N SER A 435 -2.61 -5.63 -17.88
CA SER A 435 -3.00 -6.58 -16.85
C SER A 435 -2.71 -6.14 -15.42
N ASP A 436 -1.93 -5.06 -15.23
CA ASP A 436 -1.48 -4.68 -13.89
C ASP A 436 -2.63 -4.22 -13.01
N ILE A 437 -3.63 -3.53 -13.58
CA ILE A 437 -4.78 -3.04 -12.83
C ILE A 437 -6.03 -3.39 -13.61
N LEU A 438 -6.83 -4.31 -13.06
CA LEU A 438 -8.11 -4.74 -13.63
C LEU A 438 -9.25 -4.41 -12.66
N ILE A 439 -10.29 -3.73 -13.11
CA ILE A 439 -11.45 -3.33 -12.30
C ILE A 439 -12.69 -4.05 -12.81
N SER A 440 -13.33 -4.83 -11.94
CA SER A 440 -14.55 -5.55 -12.32
C SER A 440 -15.72 -4.61 -12.60
N PRO A 441 -16.41 -4.76 -13.75
CA PRO A 441 -17.70 -4.11 -14.01
C PRO A 441 -18.73 -4.35 -12.89
N THR A 442 -18.70 -5.52 -12.24
CA THR A 442 -19.59 -5.81 -11.10
C THR A 442 -19.29 -4.92 -9.90
N ALA A 443 -18.02 -4.58 -9.64
CA ALA A 443 -17.66 -3.62 -8.59
C ALA A 443 -18.23 -2.23 -8.90
N ILE A 444 -18.13 -1.79 -10.16
CA ILE A 444 -18.69 -0.52 -10.65
C ILE A 444 -20.21 -0.48 -10.47
N GLU A 445 -20.93 -1.55 -10.84
CA GLU A 445 -22.38 -1.67 -10.67
C GLU A 445 -22.79 -1.54 -9.20
N LEU A 446 -22.13 -2.28 -8.30
CA LEU A 446 -22.39 -2.24 -6.86
C LEU A 446 -22.23 -0.81 -6.29
N LEU A 447 -21.19 -0.10 -6.70
CA LEU A 447 -20.94 1.27 -6.26
C LEU A 447 -21.97 2.26 -6.83
N ARG A 448 -22.37 2.10 -8.09
CA ARG A 448 -23.42 2.93 -8.69
C ARG A 448 -24.73 2.80 -7.93
N GLU A 449 -25.10 1.58 -7.52
CA GLU A 449 -26.30 1.35 -6.71
C GLU A 449 -26.28 2.08 -5.37
N VAL A 450 -25.12 2.11 -4.69
CA VAL A 450 -24.96 2.88 -3.45
C VAL A 450 -25.20 4.38 -3.67
N GLY A 451 -24.80 4.91 -4.83
CA GLY A 451 -25.01 6.31 -5.19
C GLY A 451 -26.41 6.64 -5.70
N GLN A 452 -27.19 5.67 -6.21
CA GLN A 452 -28.49 5.93 -6.86
C GLN A 452 -29.44 6.82 -6.04
N PRO A 453 -29.61 6.64 -4.72
CA PRO A 453 -30.53 7.46 -3.93
C PRO A 453 -30.20 8.96 -3.92
N PHE A 454 -28.96 9.33 -4.25
CA PHE A 454 -28.50 10.72 -4.27
C PHE A 454 -28.35 11.30 -5.66
N ASN A 455 -28.62 10.51 -6.69
CA ASN A 455 -28.52 10.96 -8.05
C ASN A 455 -29.67 11.96 -8.36
N VAL A 456 -29.31 13.24 -8.46
CA VAL A 456 -30.22 14.31 -8.87
C VAL A 456 -29.70 14.86 -10.19
N SER A 457 -30.55 15.03 -11.19
CA SER A 457 -30.15 15.52 -12.52
C SER A 457 -30.56 16.98 -12.77
N GLY A 458 -29.87 17.65 -13.70
CA GLY A 458 -30.27 18.96 -14.24
C GLY A 458 -29.69 20.16 -13.48
N ILE A 459 -28.60 19.98 -12.72
CA ILE A 459 -27.96 21.05 -11.97
C ILE A 459 -26.83 21.68 -12.79
N SER A 460 -27.14 22.77 -13.50
CA SER A 460 -26.23 23.42 -14.46
C SER A 460 -24.87 23.81 -13.87
N LYS A 461 -24.83 24.21 -12.59
CA LYS A 461 -23.59 24.57 -11.86
C LYS A 461 -22.54 23.44 -11.87
N PHE A 462 -22.98 22.19 -11.91
CA PHE A 462 -22.11 21.02 -11.78
C PHE A 462 -21.67 20.44 -13.12
N GLU A 463 -22.14 20.98 -14.25
CA GLU A 463 -21.84 20.41 -15.57
C GLU A 463 -20.37 20.54 -15.98
N LYS A 464 -19.70 21.62 -15.56
CA LYS A 464 -18.27 21.86 -15.81
C LYS A 464 -17.53 21.86 -14.47
N LEU A 465 -16.83 20.78 -14.19
CA LEU A 465 -16.21 20.55 -12.88
C LEU A 465 -14.69 20.65 -12.95
N HIS A 466 -14.09 21.34 -11.98
CA HIS A 466 -12.66 21.30 -11.70
C HIS A 466 -12.45 20.75 -10.29
N ILE A 467 -11.74 19.62 -10.17
CA ILE A 467 -11.44 19.00 -8.88
C ILE A 467 -10.31 19.77 -8.20
N VAL A 468 -10.66 20.40 -7.09
CA VAL A 468 -9.74 21.09 -6.21
C VAL A 468 -9.17 20.08 -5.23
N ARG A 469 -7.86 20.15 -5.01
CA ARG A 469 -7.15 19.34 -4.02
C ARG A 469 -6.43 20.25 -3.05
N HIS A 470 -6.58 19.93 -1.77
CA HIS A 470 -5.80 20.50 -0.68
C HIS A 470 -4.74 19.48 -0.25
N ASN A 471 -3.59 19.96 0.23
CA ASN A 471 -2.52 19.12 0.81
C ASN A 471 -2.09 17.95 -0.09
N VAL A 472 -1.51 18.28 -1.25
CA VAL A 472 -0.95 17.29 -2.17
C VAL A 472 0.51 17.07 -1.80
N GLU A 473 0.85 15.86 -1.36
CA GLU A 473 2.24 15.48 -1.03
C GLU A 473 3.05 15.16 -2.27
N PHE A 474 2.45 14.48 -3.26
CA PHE A 474 3.12 14.01 -4.49
C PHE A 474 2.41 14.49 -5.75
N ARG A 475 3.16 14.63 -6.86
CA ARG A 475 2.64 15.12 -8.16
C ARG A 475 1.98 16.49 -8.03
N ARG A 476 2.59 17.41 -7.28
CA ARG A 476 2.01 18.74 -7.05
C ARG A 476 2.01 19.53 -8.35
N LEU A 477 0.88 20.15 -8.64
CA LEU A 477 0.75 21.08 -9.76
C LEU A 477 1.23 22.48 -9.34
N SER A 478 2.47 22.83 -9.68
CA SER A 478 3.14 24.04 -9.15
C SER A 478 2.49 25.35 -9.60
N ASN A 479 1.85 25.38 -10.77
CA ASN A 479 1.11 26.54 -11.29
C ASN A 479 -0.42 26.40 -11.19
N ARG A 480 -0.92 25.65 -10.19
CA ARG A 480 -2.36 25.38 -9.98
C ARG A 480 -3.21 26.64 -9.97
N ASN A 481 -2.75 27.74 -9.37
CA ASN A 481 -3.53 28.97 -9.28
C ASN A 481 -3.80 29.59 -10.66
N VAL A 482 -2.83 29.55 -11.58
CA VAL A 482 -3.00 30.07 -12.94
C VAL A 482 -4.03 29.24 -13.71
N MET A 483 -3.94 27.91 -13.62
CA MET A 483 -4.91 27.00 -14.20
C MET A 483 -6.32 27.21 -13.62
N ARG A 484 -6.43 27.35 -12.29
CA ARG A 484 -7.71 27.60 -11.61
C ARG A 484 -8.40 28.86 -12.11
N THR A 485 -7.65 29.95 -12.29
CA THR A 485 -8.19 31.20 -12.83
C THR A 485 -8.68 31.01 -14.27
N MET A 486 -7.91 30.34 -15.12
CA MET A 486 -8.33 30.04 -16.50
C MET A 486 -9.61 29.20 -16.52
N LEU A 487 -9.68 28.13 -15.72
CA LEU A 487 -10.85 27.26 -15.64
C LEU A 487 -12.09 28.02 -15.14
N ALA A 488 -11.93 28.86 -14.11
CA ALA A 488 -13.02 29.69 -13.60
C ALA A 488 -13.55 30.67 -14.66
N ASN A 489 -12.66 31.33 -15.41
CA ASN A 489 -13.03 32.22 -16.51
C ASN A 489 -13.79 31.49 -17.64
N ASN A 490 -13.53 30.19 -17.80
CA ASN A 490 -14.21 29.31 -18.77
C ASN A 490 -15.47 28.62 -18.21
N GLY A 491 -15.93 29.05 -17.03
CA GLY A 491 -17.17 28.59 -16.39
C GLY A 491 -17.07 27.24 -15.68
N TYR A 492 -15.86 26.76 -15.38
CA TYR A 492 -15.68 25.57 -14.54
C TYR A 492 -15.86 25.93 -13.07
N TRP A 493 -16.63 25.11 -12.36
CA TRP A 493 -16.79 25.22 -10.92
C TRP A 493 -15.74 24.40 -10.18
N GLY A 494 -15.01 25.05 -9.26
CA GLY A 494 -14.07 24.37 -8.38
C GLY A 494 -14.79 23.61 -7.27
N PHE A 495 -14.56 22.31 -7.18
CA PHE A 495 -15.13 21.42 -6.17
C PHE A 495 -14.04 20.64 -5.45
N ASP A 496 -14.05 20.65 -4.13
CA ASP A 496 -13.17 19.82 -3.31
C ASP A 496 -13.96 18.62 -2.76
N PRO A 497 -13.74 17.40 -3.29
CA PRO A 497 -14.38 16.20 -2.76
C PRO A 497 -13.95 15.88 -1.32
N GLY A 498 -12.74 16.28 -0.90
CA GLY A 498 -12.19 15.95 0.41
C GLY A 498 -12.96 16.60 1.58
N SER A 499 -13.63 17.73 1.33
CA SER A 499 -14.48 18.42 2.31
C SER A 499 -15.98 18.17 2.10
N ALA A 500 -16.37 17.40 1.09
CA ALA A 500 -17.77 17.16 0.75
C ALA A 500 -18.28 15.84 1.34
N THR A 501 -19.55 15.82 1.76
CA THR A 501 -20.26 14.59 2.11
C THR A 501 -20.39 13.68 0.90
N PHE A 502 -20.54 12.37 1.14
CA PHE A 502 -20.73 11.40 0.06
C PHE A 502 -21.93 11.74 -0.84
N GLU A 503 -23.07 12.13 -0.26
CA GLU A 503 -24.25 12.53 -1.03
C GLU A 503 -23.96 13.69 -1.99
N ASN A 504 -23.19 14.69 -1.52
CA ASN A 504 -22.84 15.84 -2.33
C ASN A 504 -21.83 15.47 -3.42
N GLN A 505 -20.88 14.56 -3.14
CA GLN A 505 -20.00 14.03 -4.17
C GLN A 505 -20.82 13.33 -5.27
N VAL A 506 -21.74 12.43 -4.90
CA VAL A 506 -22.62 11.76 -5.87
C VAL A 506 -23.42 12.77 -6.68
N ARG A 507 -24.08 13.74 -6.05
CA ARG A 507 -24.88 14.79 -6.73
C ARG A 507 -24.04 15.61 -7.72
N VAL A 508 -22.83 15.98 -7.33
CA VAL A 508 -21.96 16.80 -8.19
C VAL A 508 -21.48 15.98 -9.39
N PHE A 509 -20.91 14.80 -9.16
CA PHE A 509 -20.38 13.96 -10.23
C PHE A 509 -21.47 13.45 -11.17
N SER A 510 -22.68 13.18 -10.67
CA SER A 510 -23.80 12.72 -11.49
C SER A 510 -24.37 13.77 -12.45
N ASN A 511 -24.00 15.05 -12.29
CA ASN A 511 -24.34 16.13 -13.23
C ASN A 511 -23.17 16.56 -14.12
N ALA A 512 -21.95 16.08 -13.86
CA ALA A 512 -20.77 16.53 -14.58
C ALA A 512 -20.77 16.05 -16.03
N LYS A 513 -20.69 16.99 -16.98
CA LYS A 513 -20.48 16.72 -18.42
C LYS A 513 -19.01 16.72 -18.80
N ILE A 514 -18.21 17.50 -18.06
CA ILE A 514 -16.76 17.54 -18.15
C ILE A 514 -16.14 17.72 -16.76
N VAL A 515 -15.12 16.92 -16.44
CA VAL A 515 -14.36 16.98 -15.18
C VAL A 515 -12.89 17.18 -15.50
N ILE A 516 -12.25 18.18 -14.90
CA ILE A 516 -10.80 18.42 -14.96
C ILE A 516 -10.22 18.09 -13.60
N ALA A 517 -9.25 17.18 -13.54
CA ALA A 517 -8.69 16.72 -12.27
C ALA A 517 -7.21 16.36 -12.37
N GLU A 518 -6.45 16.61 -11.30
CA GLU A 518 -5.13 15.99 -11.11
C GLU A 518 -5.28 14.51 -10.75
N ALA A 519 -4.44 13.63 -11.30
CA ALA A 519 -4.49 12.18 -11.03
C ALA A 519 -4.45 11.84 -9.52
N GLY A 520 -5.42 11.07 -9.04
CA GLY A 520 -5.50 10.65 -7.64
C GLY A 520 -6.88 10.16 -7.23
N ALA A 521 -7.04 9.90 -5.92
CA ALA A 521 -8.16 9.13 -5.41
C ALA A 521 -9.55 9.74 -5.61
N ALA A 522 -9.64 11.06 -5.77
CA ALA A 522 -10.89 11.74 -6.09
C ALA A 522 -11.55 11.23 -7.39
N LEU A 523 -10.76 10.66 -8.32
CA LEU A 523 -11.24 10.08 -9.56
C LEU A 523 -12.08 8.81 -9.35
N ALA A 524 -12.05 8.18 -8.18
CA ALA A 524 -13.00 7.10 -7.85
C ALA A 524 -14.47 7.55 -7.94
N ASN A 525 -14.74 8.85 -7.75
CA ASN A 525 -16.08 9.42 -7.93
C ASN A 525 -16.56 9.45 -9.38
N MET A 526 -15.69 9.16 -10.35
CA MET A 526 -16.08 8.92 -11.74
C MET A 526 -17.21 7.89 -11.86
N VAL A 527 -17.29 6.96 -10.91
CA VAL A 527 -18.33 5.91 -10.86
C VAL A 527 -19.75 6.50 -10.89
N PHE A 528 -19.92 7.73 -10.40
CA PHE A 528 -21.19 8.42 -10.33
C PHE A 528 -21.50 9.30 -11.55
N CYS A 529 -20.54 9.52 -12.46
CA CYS A 529 -20.76 10.26 -13.69
C CYS A 529 -21.78 9.56 -14.60
N GLN A 530 -22.40 10.33 -15.48
CA GLN A 530 -23.26 9.81 -16.53
C GLN A 530 -22.43 9.34 -17.74
N PRO A 531 -22.94 8.38 -18.53
CA PRO A 531 -22.33 8.05 -19.81
C PRO A 531 -22.20 9.28 -20.72
N ASN A 532 -21.17 9.30 -21.55
CA ASN A 532 -20.76 10.40 -22.44
C ASN A 532 -20.21 11.65 -21.72
N SER A 533 -20.03 11.62 -20.39
CA SER A 533 -19.21 12.62 -19.70
C SER A 533 -17.76 12.52 -20.13
N THR A 534 -17.01 13.63 -20.06
CA THR A 534 -15.57 13.65 -20.33
C THR A 534 -14.80 13.87 -19.06
N ILE A 535 -13.72 13.13 -18.85
CA ILE A 535 -12.79 13.38 -17.74
C ILE A 535 -11.41 13.62 -18.32
N CYS A 536 -10.86 14.80 -18.06
CA CYS A 536 -9.51 15.18 -18.43
C CYS A 536 -8.61 15.09 -17.19
N VAL A 537 -7.67 14.15 -17.20
CA VAL A 537 -6.76 13.88 -16.07
C VAL A 537 -5.38 14.48 -16.33
N LEU A 538 -4.94 15.38 -15.46
CA LEU A 538 -3.61 15.97 -15.49
C LEU A 538 -2.62 14.98 -14.86
N VAL A 539 -1.55 14.66 -15.60
CA VAL A 539 -0.52 13.69 -15.20
C VAL A 539 0.88 14.23 -15.46
N ASN A 540 1.87 13.73 -14.72
CA ASN A 540 3.25 14.21 -14.82
C ASN A 540 4.06 13.58 -15.97
N GLY A 541 3.47 12.68 -16.78
CA GLY A 541 4.14 12.13 -17.97
C GLY A 541 5.28 11.14 -17.69
N TYR A 542 5.48 10.69 -16.45
CA TYR A 542 6.50 9.67 -16.19
C TYR A 542 6.17 8.36 -16.92
N LYS A 543 7.20 7.75 -17.54
CA LYS A 543 7.05 6.58 -18.42
C LYS A 543 6.55 5.31 -17.71
N ASN A 544 6.87 5.17 -16.42
CA ASN A 544 6.46 4.01 -15.61
C ASN A 544 5.17 4.31 -14.81
N SER A 545 4.57 5.49 -14.96
CA SER A 545 3.27 5.76 -14.35
C SER A 545 2.22 4.86 -15.00
N ASN A 546 1.53 4.05 -14.19
CA ASN A 546 0.44 3.22 -14.69
C ASN A 546 -0.80 4.07 -14.94
N TYR A 547 -1.07 4.40 -16.20
CA TYR A 547 -2.24 5.17 -16.62
C TYR A 547 -3.49 4.31 -16.88
N TYR A 548 -3.36 2.97 -16.88
CA TYR A 548 -4.49 2.05 -17.08
C TYR A 548 -5.45 2.02 -15.89
N TYR A 549 -5.00 2.46 -14.70
CA TYR A 549 -5.70 2.35 -13.41
C TYR A 549 -7.15 2.87 -13.35
N ILE A 550 -7.58 3.68 -14.32
CA ILE A 550 -8.95 4.23 -14.44
C ILE A 550 -9.54 4.10 -15.85
N VAL A 551 -8.80 3.55 -16.82
CA VAL A 551 -9.27 3.45 -18.21
C VAL A 551 -10.44 2.49 -18.30
N GLU A 552 -10.31 1.30 -17.73
CA GLU A 552 -11.37 0.29 -17.71
C GLU A 552 -12.64 0.79 -17.03
N MET A 553 -12.46 1.54 -15.94
CA MET A 553 -13.55 2.14 -15.21
C MET A 553 -14.29 3.15 -16.09
N ALA A 554 -13.57 3.99 -16.82
CA ALA A 554 -14.18 4.93 -17.76
C ALA A 554 -14.92 4.19 -18.90
N ASP A 555 -14.31 3.16 -19.47
CA ASP A 555 -14.91 2.36 -20.55
C ASP A 555 -16.20 1.67 -20.12
N ALA A 556 -16.20 1.02 -18.95
CA ALA A 556 -17.39 0.38 -18.37
C ALA A 556 -18.52 1.39 -18.08
N LEU A 557 -18.19 2.66 -17.86
CA LEU A 557 -19.14 3.75 -17.62
C LEU A 557 -19.54 4.50 -18.90
N GLY A 558 -18.92 4.20 -20.04
CA GLY A 558 -19.08 4.96 -21.28
C GLY A 558 -18.59 6.41 -21.17
N ILE A 559 -17.54 6.64 -20.39
CA ILE A 559 -16.93 7.96 -20.15
C ILE A 559 -15.79 8.17 -21.13
N ASN A 560 -15.75 9.35 -21.74
CA ASN A 560 -14.63 9.77 -22.57
C ASN A 560 -13.47 10.23 -21.66
N LEU A 561 -12.59 9.31 -21.29
CA LEU A 561 -11.40 9.59 -20.50
C LEU A 561 -10.25 10.02 -21.38
N VAL A 562 -9.64 11.15 -21.04
CA VAL A 562 -8.46 11.69 -21.70
C VAL A 562 -7.43 12.16 -20.68
N PHE A 563 -6.16 12.04 -21.03
CA PHE A 563 -5.04 12.50 -20.22
C PHE A 563 -4.42 13.76 -20.83
N PHE A 564 -3.93 14.65 -19.97
CA PHE A 564 -3.14 15.80 -20.38
C PHE A 564 -1.79 15.71 -19.68
N GLU A 565 -0.74 15.52 -20.47
CA GLU A 565 0.63 15.40 -19.97
C GLU A 565 1.17 16.78 -19.58
N CYS A 566 1.37 17.00 -18.30
CA CYS A 566 2.03 18.19 -17.78
C CYS A 566 3.55 18.06 -17.88
N LEU A 567 4.25 19.19 -17.89
CA LEU A 567 5.71 19.23 -17.82
C LEU A 567 6.16 18.70 -16.46
N ARG A 568 6.82 17.53 -16.44
CA ARG A 568 7.40 16.94 -15.24
C ARG A 568 8.54 17.79 -14.69
N LEU A 569 8.55 18.02 -13.38
CA LEU A 569 9.65 18.59 -12.63
C LEU A 569 10.51 17.46 -12.07
N VAL A 570 11.47 17.01 -12.87
CA VAL A 570 12.30 15.82 -12.58
C VAL A 570 13.10 16.01 -11.30
N GLY A 571 13.08 15.01 -10.43
CA GLY A 571 13.90 14.97 -9.22
C GLY A 571 13.33 15.79 -8.06
N THR A 572 12.04 16.12 -8.10
CA THR A 572 11.35 16.73 -6.97
C THR A 572 11.02 15.69 -5.89
N HIS A 573 10.98 14.41 -6.26
CA HIS A 573 10.76 13.28 -5.35
C HIS A 573 11.68 12.10 -5.69
N ALA A 574 11.80 11.15 -4.75
CA ALA A 574 12.63 9.94 -4.93
C ALA A 574 12.15 9.04 -6.09
N LEU A 575 10.83 8.93 -6.29
CA LEU A 575 10.23 8.16 -7.38
C LEU A 575 9.68 9.10 -8.45
N GLY A 576 9.97 8.81 -9.72
CA GLY A 576 9.54 9.65 -10.84
C GLY A 576 8.02 9.78 -11.01
N VAL A 577 7.25 8.77 -10.56
CA VAL A 577 5.79 8.80 -10.52
C VAL A 577 5.24 9.80 -9.49
N HIS A 578 6.08 10.28 -8.57
CA HIS A 578 5.74 11.27 -7.55
C HIS A 578 6.19 12.69 -7.92
N ASP A 579 6.99 12.86 -8.97
CA ASP A 579 7.49 14.18 -9.36
C ASP A 579 6.35 15.17 -9.61
N ASP A 580 6.59 16.40 -9.15
CA ASP A 580 5.74 17.56 -9.37
C ASP A 580 5.66 17.91 -10.85
N MET A 581 4.70 18.76 -11.20
CA MET A 581 4.40 19.07 -12.59
C MET A 581 3.92 20.51 -12.82
N LEU A 582 4.07 20.99 -14.05
CA LEU A 582 3.56 22.28 -14.53
C LEU A 582 2.63 22.05 -15.72
N VAL A 583 1.42 22.62 -15.66
CA VAL A 583 0.47 22.53 -16.77
C VAL A 583 0.70 23.66 -17.76
N HIS A 584 0.71 23.35 -19.06
CA HIS A 584 0.69 24.37 -20.10
C HIS A 584 -0.73 24.92 -20.27
N VAL A 585 -1.08 25.96 -19.51
CA VAL A 585 -2.46 26.47 -19.38
C VAL A 585 -3.11 26.84 -20.72
N GLY A 586 -2.40 27.53 -21.63
CA GLY A 586 -2.97 27.93 -22.93
C GLY A 586 -3.34 26.73 -23.81
N LEU A 587 -2.41 25.78 -23.97
CA LEU A 587 -2.67 24.51 -24.65
C LEU A 587 -3.80 23.69 -23.99
N LEU A 588 -3.87 23.66 -22.65
CA LEU A 588 -4.99 23.01 -21.97
C LEU A 588 -6.32 23.68 -22.35
N GLU A 589 -6.40 25.01 -22.28
CA GLU A 589 -7.58 25.78 -22.65
C GLU A 589 -8.03 25.50 -24.10
N GLU A 590 -7.09 25.50 -25.04
CA GLU A 590 -7.32 25.14 -26.45
C GLU A 590 -7.93 23.73 -26.59
N LYS A 591 -7.32 22.72 -25.96
CA LYS A 591 -7.80 21.34 -26.03
C LYS A 591 -9.15 21.13 -25.36
N LEU A 592 -9.43 21.83 -24.27
CA LEU A 592 -10.75 21.80 -23.64
C LEU A 592 -11.82 22.46 -24.53
N ALA A 593 -11.49 23.55 -25.23
CA ALA A 593 -12.39 24.18 -26.19
C ALA A 593 -12.72 23.26 -27.37
N GLU A 594 -11.72 22.53 -27.91
CA GLU A 594 -11.91 21.54 -28.98
C GLU A 594 -12.90 20.45 -28.56
N ILE A 595 -12.72 19.86 -27.38
CA ILE A 595 -13.62 18.83 -26.82
C ILE A 595 -15.04 19.36 -26.69
N MET A 596 -15.21 20.57 -26.16
CA MET A 596 -16.54 21.15 -25.97
C MET A 596 -17.23 21.47 -27.31
N ALA A 597 -16.48 21.93 -28.30
CA ALA A 597 -16.98 22.16 -29.65
C ALA A 597 -17.41 20.86 -30.33
N GLU A 598 -16.65 19.78 -30.17
CA GLU A 598 -17.00 18.46 -30.68
C GLU A 598 -18.29 17.92 -30.05
N LYS A 599 -18.44 18.03 -28.72
CA LYS A 599 -19.67 17.64 -28.03
C LYS A 599 -20.89 18.41 -28.52
N THR A 600 -20.73 19.71 -28.76
CA THR A 600 -21.82 20.55 -29.28
C THR A 600 -22.25 20.06 -30.67
N ARG A 601 -21.30 19.79 -31.57
CA ARG A 601 -21.57 19.24 -32.90
C ARG A 601 -22.26 17.88 -32.86
N GLN A 602 -21.84 16.98 -31.96
CA GLN A 602 -22.45 15.66 -31.79
C GLN A 602 -23.89 15.79 -31.28
N ALA A 603 -24.15 16.69 -30.32
CA ALA A 603 -25.49 16.96 -29.81
C ALA A 603 -26.42 17.54 -30.89
N ASP A 604 -25.96 18.51 -31.67
CA ASP A 604 -26.73 19.10 -32.76
C ASP A 604 -27.06 18.08 -33.85
N THR A 605 -26.11 17.19 -34.16
CA THR A 605 -26.31 16.11 -35.13
C THR A 605 -27.35 15.09 -34.64
N ALA A 606 -27.32 14.72 -33.35
CA ALA A 606 -28.30 13.82 -32.75
C ALA A 606 -29.71 14.42 -32.71
N ILE A 607 -29.82 15.72 -32.38
CA ILE A 607 -31.09 16.46 -32.43
C ILE A 607 -31.60 16.56 -33.87
N GLY A 608 -30.71 16.79 -34.85
CA GLY A 608 -31.03 16.78 -36.26
C GLY A 608 -31.59 15.44 -36.75
N HIS A 609 -31.00 14.32 -36.31
CA HIS A 609 -31.50 12.97 -36.61
C HIS A 609 -32.87 12.70 -35.96
N LEU A 610 -33.07 13.06 -34.68
CA LEU A 610 -34.36 12.91 -34.00
C LEU A 610 -35.46 13.75 -34.66
N LYS A 611 -35.14 14.99 -35.09
CA LYS A 611 -36.07 15.82 -35.87
C LYS A 611 -36.36 15.23 -37.25
N ALA A 612 -35.37 14.68 -37.94
CA ALA A 612 -35.56 14.02 -39.24
C ALA A 612 -36.42 12.75 -39.13
N VAL A 613 -36.23 11.95 -38.07
CA VAL A 613 -37.07 10.77 -37.77
C VAL A 613 -38.51 11.20 -37.44
N ALA A 614 -38.71 12.23 -36.61
CA ALA A 614 -40.03 12.77 -36.30
C ALA A 614 -40.74 13.38 -37.53
N VAL A 615 -40.00 14.01 -38.44
CA VAL A 615 -40.50 14.53 -39.74
C VAL A 615 -40.84 13.37 -40.70
N SER A 616 -40.09 12.27 -40.66
CA SER A 616 -40.39 11.07 -41.45
C SER A 616 -41.65 10.34 -40.97
N ASP A 617 -41.92 10.32 -39.66
CA ASP A 617 -43.13 9.74 -39.08
C ASP A 617 -44.38 10.61 -39.28
N THR A 618 -44.23 11.94 -39.27
CA THR A 618 -45.31 12.86 -39.67
C THR A 618 -45.60 12.80 -41.18
N ARG A 619 -44.58 12.57 -42.04
CA ARG A 619 -44.77 12.28 -43.48
C ARG A 619 -45.41 10.91 -43.75
N LYS A 620 -45.14 9.89 -42.93
CA LYS A 620 -45.84 8.58 -42.99
C LYS A 620 -47.30 8.69 -42.53
N LYS A 621 -47.62 9.51 -41.52
CA LYS A 621 -49.01 9.79 -41.11
C LYS A 621 -49.78 10.62 -42.14
N THR A 622 -49.16 11.59 -42.81
CA THR A 622 -49.82 12.37 -43.88
C THR A 622 -50.00 11.58 -45.19
N LYS A 623 -49.13 10.62 -45.52
CA LYS A 623 -49.37 9.68 -46.65
C LYS A 623 -50.46 8.63 -46.37
N LYS A 624 -50.76 8.30 -45.11
CA LYS A 624 -51.84 7.37 -44.75
C LYS A 624 -53.24 8.01 -44.74
N ASN A 625 -53.35 9.33 -44.65
CA ASN A 625 -54.63 10.05 -44.68
C ASN A 625 -55.20 10.32 -46.09
N ASN A 626 -54.47 9.97 -47.17
CA ASN A 626 -54.99 10.06 -48.55
C ASN A 626 -55.47 8.71 -49.13
N LEU A 627 -55.49 7.63 -48.33
CA LEU A 627 -56.07 6.35 -48.72
C LEU A 627 -56.85 5.74 -47.54
N SER A 628 -58.10 6.18 -47.35
CA SER A 628 -59.19 5.35 -46.80
C SER A 628 -60.50 6.13 -46.72
N GLN A 629 -61.22 6.18 -47.84
CA GLN A 629 -62.69 6.24 -47.77
C GLN A 629 -63.23 4.85 -47.43
N LYS A 630 -64.29 4.82 -46.60
CA LYS A 630 -65.11 3.66 -46.15
C LYS A 630 -64.41 2.81 -45.08
N LYS A 631 -64.92 2.68 -43.84
CA LYS A 631 -66.27 2.29 -43.40
C LYS A 631 -66.43 2.65 -41.92
N VAL A 632 -67.61 3.15 -41.56
CA VAL A 632 -68.05 3.44 -40.19
C VAL A 632 -68.51 2.14 -39.53
N ILE A 633 -67.96 1.80 -38.36
CA ILE A 633 -68.63 0.98 -37.33
C ILE A 633 -68.28 1.56 -35.96
N THR A 634 -69.32 1.75 -35.15
CA THR A 634 -69.40 2.51 -33.91
C THR A 634 -69.25 1.62 -32.66
N LEU A 635 -68.49 2.13 -31.67
CA LEU A 635 -68.65 2.05 -30.19
C LEU A 635 -68.48 0.70 -29.43
N PRO A 636 -68.24 0.69 -28.08
CA PRO A 636 -67.99 1.80 -27.15
C PRO A 636 -66.77 1.65 -26.21
N VAL A 637 -66.48 2.78 -25.57
CA VAL A 637 -65.55 3.09 -24.47
C VAL A 637 -65.93 2.37 -23.17
N ALA A 638 -64.92 1.95 -22.39
CA ALA A 638 -64.98 2.01 -20.93
C ALA A 638 -63.56 2.16 -20.34
N ILE A 639 -63.31 3.33 -19.77
CA ILE A 639 -62.18 3.64 -18.89
C ILE A 639 -62.62 3.33 -17.45
N LYS A 640 -61.73 2.71 -16.67
CA LYS A 640 -61.44 3.16 -15.30
C LYS A 640 -60.00 2.87 -14.96
#